data_AF-A0A345C283-F1
#
_entry.id   AF-A0A345C283-F1
#
_cell.length_a   1.000
_cell.length_b   1.000
_cell.length_c   1.000
_cell.angle_alpha   90.00
_cell.angle_beta   90.00
_cell.angle_gamma   90.00
#
_symmetry.space_group_name_H-M   'P 1'
#
loop_
_entity.id
_entity.type
_entity.pdbx_description
1 polymer ?
#
loop_
_entity_poly.entity_id
_entity_poly.type
_entity_poly.pdbx_seq_one_letter_code
_entity_poly.pdbx_strand_id
1 'polypeptide(L)'
;MKYRKTMPMALLFAVLLIGSPMAGMAGEDNENVEESPTTGFEDSDGEEWTSHEDELAFLEEVAEQSERMTYSEIGTSVEDRPLHLVQVGDPAPPADEEDIAEDRNMLVIGSQHGNEPAGREMALQMLRDLAFTDDEELEGQLNDATIMFIPTANPDGREDNTRTNAQDIDINRDHLNLITPEIQTVAEVLEQYNPDITVDAHERPSATGDPDMEMLWPRNLNVDEDLRDLNQEMVEEYLFPDVEDAGFSTGLYGTPGGAGGGDERISRNVLGLRHGLGLLTETAGEQDPQYRVDAQVETVESVLNFYNERMDDIATEVDEAPDRRATDGEEQSEPFYLDGADNWESTEMLDPHPCGYLLHSSQVDEISDLVERFSLETENVSEDGVFVTMAQPMMTVVPFLLDERATYNEVNGLALDDCTDPGSVEPPEPLEPAQYETDFSEYEVGDPPTDWSSLWRNSRWTVLDEPSRLEHHVSSGGQRTMLAWDEVDDVHGDVEVSGLVRAIDSGDTLFQLHLHGSEKEDAENSYYIDLRSDDQVRINRNLDGTFSTLETADVPFTVEDYAWYQVVLQREDETLRGKVWPYGEEKPDEWQVTVEDPAHNQGQVGMGHLNTNVINEWAFIGVGTGDESAPIAADDLLPDVDTTVLQDRVDDIRAEELNEDDFTESSWQDLQHALAQADEVLGDPDVTQNEVNQILGDLNEAYKGLQTLPASYETDFSEGQVGGPPAGWSSLWQGSAWTLLDEPSRLEHVVVGDGRRAITWNEVDKVHGDVEVSGLVRATESGDTLFQLHLHGSEEGDVENSYYIDLRSDDEIRINRNLDGTFSVLETADVPFTVEEDTWYEVALQREDDNLRAKAWPHGEEEPEDWQVTVDDSSHSYGGAGLGHVTTGMVNEWAFFSVGTGDEEAPRAPGDLLDPEVDETELQNRVNKIYEEDLNEEDYTDESWQDLQDALAHAEDVLDDPGASQDEVDGALDDLNHARDGLEAITPISAADIEAVVEDLASDGEIADDEAMRALTVHLTSVHHYEDQGEAEKVVQHMEGFHDLLDQQQENALISERAFDILSAQADELVQEWQ
;
A
#
# COMPACT_ATOMS: atom_id res chain seq x y z
N MET A 1 -35.29 35.76 18.66
CA MET A 1 -36.35 35.58 19.71
C MET A 1 -37.48 34.68 19.18
N LYS A 2 -37.48 33.38 19.54
CA LYS A 2 -38.61 32.40 19.58
C LYS A 2 -39.65 32.36 18.41
N TYR A 3 -39.59 31.34 17.53
CA TYR A 3 -40.26 30.01 17.70
C TYR A 3 -40.21 29.18 16.39
N ARG A 4 -39.48 28.05 16.43
CA ARG A 4 -39.65 26.89 15.54
C ARG A 4 -41.05 26.27 15.72
N LYS A 5 -41.67 25.81 14.63
CA LYS A 5 -42.62 24.69 14.62
C LYS A 5 -42.50 23.88 13.33
N THR A 6 -41.96 22.68 13.47
CA THR A 6 -41.99 21.55 12.55
C THR A 6 -43.38 20.92 12.48
N MET A 7 -43.79 20.43 11.29
CA MET A 7 -44.55 19.18 11.06
C MET A 7 -44.85 18.94 9.55
N PRO A 8 -45.16 17.71 9.10
CA PRO A 8 -44.38 17.03 8.07
C PRO A 8 -45.17 16.68 6.78
N MET A 9 -44.40 16.12 5.84
CA MET A 9 -44.72 15.59 4.51
C MET A 9 -45.88 14.55 4.48
N ALA A 10 -46.74 14.64 3.46
CA ALA A 10 -47.59 13.54 2.99
C ALA A 10 -47.98 13.73 1.50
N LEU A 11 -47.81 12.63 0.76
CA LEU A 11 -47.88 12.41 -0.69
C LEU A 11 -49.24 12.63 -1.42
N LEU A 12 -49.11 13.03 -2.71
CA LEU A 12 -49.83 12.65 -3.95
C LEU A 12 -51.39 12.64 -4.05
N PHE A 13 -51.97 13.38 -5.02
CA PHE A 13 -52.35 12.92 -6.39
C PHE A 13 -53.15 14.00 -7.17
N ALA A 14 -52.98 13.97 -8.49
CA ALA A 14 -53.39 14.87 -9.58
C ALA A 14 -54.88 15.29 -9.72
N VAL A 15 -55.13 16.41 -10.46
CA VAL A 15 -55.92 16.48 -11.73
C VAL A 15 -56.00 17.92 -12.28
N LEU A 16 -55.83 18.04 -13.61
CA LEU A 16 -55.81 19.21 -14.49
C LEU A 16 -57.10 20.07 -14.62
N LEU A 17 -56.86 21.35 -14.99
CA LEU A 17 -57.46 22.16 -16.09
C LEU A 17 -58.64 23.15 -15.87
N ILE A 18 -58.34 24.41 -16.25
CA ILE A 18 -59.11 25.47 -16.97
C ILE A 18 -59.78 26.59 -16.15
N GLY A 19 -59.31 27.83 -16.38
CA GLY A 19 -60.17 29.01 -16.54
C GLY A 19 -59.66 30.37 -16.03
N SER A 20 -58.97 31.16 -16.87
CA SER A 20 -58.83 32.63 -16.73
C SER A 20 -60.18 33.36 -16.99
N PRO A 21 -60.30 34.70 -16.90
CA PRO A 21 -59.68 35.71 -16.03
C PRO A 21 -60.75 36.62 -15.35
N MET A 22 -60.38 37.39 -14.32
CA MET A 22 -61.07 38.67 -14.05
C MET A 22 -60.09 39.74 -13.61
N ALA A 23 -59.96 40.75 -14.47
CA ALA A 23 -59.31 42.01 -14.23
C ALA A 23 -59.99 42.79 -13.10
N GLY A 24 -59.19 43.41 -12.25
CA GLY A 24 -59.60 44.34 -11.21
C GLY A 24 -58.55 45.42 -10.98
N MET A 25 -58.54 46.40 -11.89
CA MET A 25 -58.10 47.80 -11.74
C MET A 25 -56.96 48.15 -10.76
N ALA A 26 -55.84 48.53 -11.40
CA ALA A 26 -54.81 49.48 -11.01
C ALA A 26 -55.16 50.50 -9.91
N GLY A 27 -54.25 50.61 -8.95
CA GLY A 27 -53.74 51.90 -8.49
C GLY A 27 -52.29 52.01 -8.95
N GLU A 28 -52.02 52.92 -9.88
CA GLU A 28 -50.67 53.40 -10.24
C GLU A 28 -50.29 54.54 -9.27
N ASP A 29 -49.11 54.38 -8.68
CA ASP A 29 -48.14 55.34 -8.10
C ASP A 29 -47.07 54.38 -7.50
N ASN A 30 -45.76 54.37 -7.78
CA ASN A 30 -44.82 55.30 -8.40
C ASN A 30 -43.46 54.53 -8.51
N GLU A 31 -42.56 54.98 -9.39
CA GLU A 31 -41.14 54.59 -9.55
C GLU A 31 -40.83 53.21 -10.19
N ASN A 32 -40.40 53.24 -11.46
CA ASN A 32 -39.50 52.22 -12.02
C ASN A 32 -38.20 52.34 -11.22
N VAL A 33 -37.98 51.46 -10.25
CA VAL A 33 -36.63 51.04 -9.88
C VAL A 33 -36.22 50.09 -11.00
N GLU A 34 -35.19 50.44 -11.77
CA GLU A 34 -34.56 49.41 -12.62
C GLU A 34 -33.96 48.39 -11.64
N GLU A 35 -34.43 47.14 -11.70
CA GLU A 35 -33.87 46.06 -10.90
C GLU A 35 -32.41 45.86 -11.33
N SER A 36 -31.50 45.73 -10.37
CA SER A 36 -30.08 45.48 -10.65
C SER A 36 -29.92 44.17 -11.46
N PRO A 37 -28.92 44.08 -12.36
CA PRO A 37 -28.67 42.86 -13.12
C PRO A 37 -28.46 41.63 -12.23
N THR A 38 -28.84 40.44 -12.69
CA THR A 38 -28.65 39.16 -11.98
C THR A 38 -27.67 38.28 -12.74
N THR A 39 -26.93 37.42 -12.03
CA THR A 39 -26.00 36.46 -12.65
C THR A 39 -26.78 35.26 -13.22
N GLY A 40 -26.13 34.47 -14.10
CA GLY A 40 -26.73 33.23 -14.60
C GLY A 40 -27.04 32.23 -13.47
N PHE A 41 -26.21 32.22 -12.43
CA PHE A 41 -26.41 31.46 -11.21
C PHE A 41 -27.70 31.86 -10.47
N GLU A 42 -27.94 33.16 -10.28
CA GLU A 42 -29.15 33.64 -9.64
C GLU A 42 -30.41 33.41 -10.50
N ASP A 43 -30.29 33.59 -11.82
CA ASP A 43 -31.39 33.37 -12.78
C ASP A 43 -31.85 31.90 -12.81
N SER A 44 -30.96 30.97 -12.44
CA SER A 44 -31.25 29.54 -12.34
C SER A 44 -31.67 29.08 -10.94
N ASP A 45 -31.84 30.00 -9.97
CA ASP A 45 -32.06 29.67 -8.55
C ASP A 45 -30.95 28.74 -7.98
N GLY A 46 -29.70 28.90 -8.45
CA GLY A 46 -28.54 28.11 -8.04
C GLY A 46 -28.46 26.70 -8.65
N GLU A 47 -29.30 26.37 -9.63
CA GLU A 47 -29.29 25.05 -10.30
C GLU A 47 -28.16 24.92 -11.33
N GLU A 48 -27.70 26.03 -11.92
CA GLU A 48 -26.65 26.09 -12.94
C GLU A 48 -25.66 27.21 -12.61
N TRP A 49 -24.36 26.97 -12.81
CA TRP A 49 -23.33 28.01 -12.69
C TRP A 49 -23.39 29.01 -13.85
N THR A 50 -23.01 30.27 -13.62
CA THR A 50 -22.96 31.29 -14.69
C THR A 50 -22.03 30.84 -15.81
N SER A 51 -22.48 30.81 -17.07
CA SER A 51 -21.60 30.43 -18.19
C SER A 51 -20.59 31.55 -18.49
N HIS A 52 -19.54 31.26 -19.27
CA HIS A 52 -18.60 32.31 -19.69
C HIS A 52 -19.31 33.41 -20.52
N GLU A 53 -20.23 33.03 -21.42
CA GLU A 53 -21.01 33.99 -22.21
C GLU A 53 -21.89 34.88 -21.32
N ASP A 54 -22.52 34.30 -20.29
CA ASP A 54 -23.38 35.04 -19.37
C ASP A 54 -22.58 35.98 -18.46
N GLU A 55 -21.36 35.61 -18.04
CA GLU A 55 -20.47 36.51 -17.30
C GLU A 55 -20.12 37.75 -18.12
N LEU A 56 -19.72 37.58 -19.39
CA LEU A 56 -19.38 38.73 -20.23
C LEU A 56 -20.58 39.66 -20.43
N ALA A 57 -21.76 39.09 -20.66
CA ALA A 57 -23.00 39.87 -20.78
C ALA A 57 -23.35 40.60 -19.48
N PHE A 58 -23.16 39.94 -18.33
CA PHE A 58 -23.40 40.51 -17.02
C PHE A 58 -22.47 41.68 -16.71
N LEU A 59 -21.16 41.54 -16.96
CA LEU A 59 -20.17 42.61 -16.75
C LEU A 59 -20.47 43.84 -17.62
N GLU A 60 -20.83 43.63 -18.90
CA GLU A 60 -21.26 44.71 -19.79
C GLU A 60 -22.51 45.41 -19.26
N GLU A 61 -23.51 44.64 -18.80
CA GLU A 61 -24.77 45.19 -18.32
C GLU A 61 -24.59 46.02 -17.03
N VAL A 62 -23.79 45.55 -16.05
CA VAL A 62 -23.54 46.29 -14.81
C VAL A 62 -22.79 47.59 -15.10
N ALA A 63 -21.75 47.56 -15.94
CA ALA A 63 -20.95 48.74 -16.28
C ALA A 63 -21.74 49.78 -17.10
N GLU A 64 -22.73 49.37 -17.91
CA GLU A 64 -23.62 50.31 -18.61
C GLU A 64 -24.60 51.02 -17.66
N GLN A 65 -24.94 50.39 -16.52
CA GLN A 65 -25.96 50.85 -15.59
C GLN A 65 -25.40 51.56 -14.36
N SER A 66 -24.14 51.33 -13.98
CA SER A 66 -23.48 52.01 -12.85
C SER A 66 -22.23 52.77 -13.26
N GLU A 67 -22.14 54.05 -12.89
CA GLU A 67 -20.92 54.85 -13.06
C GLU A 67 -19.81 54.47 -12.05
N ARG A 68 -20.10 53.61 -11.06
CA ARG A 68 -19.12 53.17 -10.03
C ARG A 68 -18.24 52.02 -10.49
N MET A 69 -18.65 51.28 -11.53
CA MET A 69 -17.93 50.11 -12.01
C MET A 69 -17.32 50.37 -13.39
N THR A 70 -16.09 49.92 -13.56
CA THR A 70 -15.45 49.75 -14.86
C THR A 70 -14.85 48.35 -14.98
N TYR A 71 -14.65 47.86 -16.19
CA TYR A 71 -13.93 46.62 -16.42
C TYR A 71 -13.15 46.66 -17.74
N SER A 72 -12.10 45.86 -17.82
CA SER A 72 -11.25 45.72 -19.00
C SER A 72 -10.74 44.30 -19.15
N GLU A 73 -10.57 43.86 -20.40
CA GLU A 73 -9.79 42.66 -20.73
C GLU A 73 -8.31 42.91 -20.43
N ILE A 74 -7.70 42.04 -19.62
CA ILE A 74 -6.31 42.16 -19.14
C ILE A 74 -5.37 41.11 -19.74
N GLY A 75 -5.92 40.02 -20.28
CA GLY A 75 -5.16 38.94 -20.88
C GLY A 75 -6.07 37.84 -21.42
N THR A 76 -5.48 36.75 -21.90
CA THR A 76 -6.20 35.59 -22.41
C THR A 76 -5.60 34.31 -21.86
N SER A 77 -6.42 33.27 -21.71
CA SER A 77 -5.99 31.92 -21.38
C SER A 77 -5.32 31.21 -22.57
N VAL A 78 -4.86 29.97 -22.33
CA VAL A 78 -4.29 29.09 -23.37
C VAL A 78 -5.21 28.93 -24.58
N GLU A 79 -6.53 28.75 -24.38
CA GLU A 79 -7.51 28.64 -25.47
C GLU A 79 -8.07 30.00 -25.94
N ASP A 80 -7.34 31.09 -25.73
CA ASP A 80 -7.69 32.46 -26.13
C ASP A 80 -9.00 33.00 -25.46
N ARG A 81 -9.41 32.50 -24.28
CA ARG A 81 -10.57 33.06 -23.54
C ARG A 81 -10.14 34.30 -22.74
N PRO A 82 -10.90 35.41 -22.75
CA PRO A 82 -10.50 36.66 -22.11
C PRO A 82 -10.61 36.61 -20.58
N LEU A 83 -9.57 37.11 -19.90
CA LEU A 83 -9.56 37.43 -18.47
C LEU A 83 -9.90 38.91 -18.28
N HIS A 84 -10.68 39.23 -17.26
CA HIS A 84 -11.14 40.59 -16.99
C HIS A 84 -10.74 41.08 -15.61
N LEU A 85 -10.28 42.33 -15.54
CA LEU A 85 -10.20 43.09 -14.30
C LEU A 85 -11.43 43.98 -14.20
N VAL A 86 -12.15 43.88 -13.08
CA VAL A 86 -13.26 44.75 -12.71
C VAL A 86 -12.82 45.66 -11.58
N GLN A 87 -13.17 46.94 -11.64
CA GLN A 87 -12.84 47.93 -10.62
C GLN A 87 -14.11 48.66 -10.18
N VAL A 88 -14.34 48.76 -8.87
CA VAL A 88 -15.51 49.40 -8.27
C VAL A 88 -15.08 50.45 -7.25
N GLY A 89 -15.62 51.67 -7.36
CA GLY A 89 -15.31 52.80 -6.48
C GLY A 89 -16.35 53.93 -6.56
N ASP A 90 -16.44 54.76 -5.52
CA ASP A 90 -17.26 55.97 -5.50
C ASP A 90 -16.52 57.14 -4.81
N PRO A 91 -15.95 58.11 -5.55
CA PRO A 91 -16.13 58.35 -6.97
C PRO A 91 -15.59 57.22 -7.84
N ALA A 92 -16.10 57.14 -9.07
CA ALA A 92 -15.66 56.15 -10.06
C ALA A 92 -14.13 55.99 -10.09
N PRO A 93 -13.61 54.74 -10.18
CA PRO A 93 -12.18 54.49 -10.17
C PRO A 93 -11.41 55.40 -11.15
N PRO A 94 -10.23 55.91 -10.74
CA PRO A 94 -9.33 56.63 -11.63
C PRO A 94 -9.09 55.86 -12.94
N ALA A 95 -8.90 56.59 -14.04
CA ALA A 95 -8.61 55.96 -15.33
C ALA A 95 -7.12 55.61 -15.52
N ASP A 96 -6.28 56.06 -14.59
CA ASP A 96 -4.83 55.82 -14.57
C ASP A 96 -4.56 54.78 -13.48
N GLU A 97 -3.91 53.68 -13.84
CA GLU A 97 -3.60 52.58 -12.91
C GLU A 97 -2.66 53.01 -11.78
N GLU A 98 -1.72 53.93 -12.06
CA GLU A 98 -0.80 54.49 -11.07
C GLU A 98 -1.56 55.27 -9.97
N ASP A 99 -2.67 55.95 -10.31
CA ASP A 99 -3.51 56.63 -9.31
C ASP A 99 -4.21 55.62 -8.38
N ILE A 100 -4.55 54.41 -8.88
CA ILE A 100 -5.16 53.35 -8.05
C ILE A 100 -4.12 52.69 -7.16
N ALA A 101 -2.90 52.47 -7.68
CA ALA A 101 -1.80 51.86 -6.96
C ALA A 101 -1.23 52.75 -5.83
N GLU A 102 -1.26 54.08 -6.01
CA GLU A 102 -0.86 55.04 -4.96
C GLU A 102 -1.94 55.21 -3.87
N ASP A 103 -3.21 54.96 -4.19
CA ASP A 103 -4.34 54.98 -3.26
C ASP A 103 -4.62 53.57 -2.68
N ARG A 104 -5.55 53.48 -1.73
CA ARG A 104 -5.89 52.20 -1.09
C ARG A 104 -6.73 51.34 -2.02
N ASN A 105 -6.37 50.06 -2.14
CA ASN A 105 -7.09 49.13 -2.99
C ASN A 105 -7.06 47.70 -2.46
N MET A 106 -7.99 46.86 -2.94
CA MET A 106 -8.10 45.45 -2.58
C MET A 106 -8.46 44.64 -3.82
N LEU A 107 -7.94 43.42 -3.93
CA LEU A 107 -8.21 42.51 -5.03
C LEU A 107 -8.90 41.24 -4.55
N VAL A 108 -9.88 40.75 -5.32
CA VAL A 108 -10.51 39.44 -5.14
C VAL A 108 -10.33 38.63 -6.41
N ILE A 109 -9.77 37.43 -6.28
CA ILE A 109 -9.51 36.50 -7.38
C ILE A 109 -10.42 35.29 -7.19
N GLY A 110 -11.21 34.98 -8.22
CA GLY A 110 -12.09 33.81 -8.27
C GLY A 110 -11.62 32.78 -9.29
N SER A 111 -11.91 31.50 -9.01
CA SER A 111 -11.73 30.37 -9.92
C SER A 111 -10.33 30.30 -10.57
N GLN A 112 -9.28 30.32 -9.74
CA GLN A 112 -7.96 29.86 -10.20
C GLN A 112 -7.99 28.36 -10.54
N HIS A 113 -8.72 27.57 -9.75
CA HIS A 113 -9.13 26.23 -10.17
C HIS A 113 -10.54 26.30 -10.78
N GLY A 114 -10.70 25.79 -11.98
CA GLY A 114 -11.95 25.91 -12.74
C GLY A 114 -13.11 25.07 -12.22
N ASN A 115 -12.83 24.01 -11.47
CA ASN A 115 -13.81 23.17 -10.77
C ASN A 115 -14.26 23.77 -9.41
N GLU A 116 -13.83 24.99 -9.09
CA GLU A 116 -14.13 25.73 -7.85
C GLU A 116 -14.91 27.04 -8.17
N PRO A 117 -16.19 26.93 -8.60
CA PRO A 117 -16.96 28.07 -9.11
C PRO A 117 -17.52 29.03 -8.06
N ALA A 118 -17.59 28.67 -6.78
CA ALA A 118 -18.29 29.49 -5.78
C ALA A 118 -17.61 30.84 -5.53
N GLY A 119 -16.28 30.89 -5.54
CA GLY A 119 -15.51 32.14 -5.42
C GLY A 119 -15.80 33.12 -6.57
N ARG A 120 -15.96 32.61 -7.79
CA ARG A 120 -16.37 33.40 -8.97
C ARG A 120 -17.77 33.95 -8.83
N GLU A 121 -18.75 33.13 -8.45
CA GLU A 121 -20.14 33.62 -8.30
C GLU A 121 -20.24 34.65 -7.17
N MET A 122 -19.48 34.48 -6.08
CA MET A 122 -19.35 35.50 -5.04
C MET A 122 -18.79 36.80 -5.63
N ALA A 123 -17.70 36.75 -6.40
CA ALA A 123 -17.10 37.94 -7.00
C ALA A 123 -18.11 38.68 -7.89
N LEU A 124 -18.87 37.97 -8.73
CA LEU A 124 -19.90 38.54 -9.60
C LEU A 124 -21.06 39.18 -8.83
N GLN A 125 -21.50 38.57 -7.73
CA GLN A 125 -22.55 39.14 -6.88
C GLN A 125 -22.04 40.38 -6.14
N MET A 126 -20.85 40.32 -5.54
CA MET A 126 -20.28 41.42 -4.77
C MET A 126 -19.94 42.63 -5.63
N LEU A 127 -19.35 42.44 -6.82
CA LEU A 127 -19.04 43.57 -7.71
C LEU A 127 -20.30 44.33 -8.12
N ARG A 128 -21.42 43.62 -8.32
CA ARG A 128 -22.72 44.24 -8.61
C ARG A 128 -23.25 44.95 -7.38
N ASP A 129 -23.25 44.28 -6.23
CA ASP A 129 -23.83 44.83 -5.01
C ASP A 129 -23.10 46.11 -4.57
N LEU A 130 -21.78 46.17 -4.72
CA LEU A 130 -20.99 47.39 -4.55
C LEU A 130 -21.32 48.46 -5.62
N ALA A 131 -21.47 48.05 -6.88
CA ALA A 131 -21.80 48.98 -7.97
C ALA A 131 -23.17 49.67 -7.79
N PHE A 132 -24.12 49.04 -7.09
CA PHE A 132 -25.46 49.56 -6.86
C PHE A 132 -25.80 49.85 -5.39
N THR A 133 -24.82 49.82 -4.48
CA THR A 133 -25.09 49.98 -3.05
C THR A 133 -25.70 51.36 -2.73
N ASP A 134 -26.74 51.37 -1.90
CA ASP A 134 -27.27 52.59 -1.25
C ASP A 134 -26.89 52.61 0.25
N ASP A 135 -26.03 51.70 0.70
CA ASP A 135 -25.58 51.62 2.08
C ASP A 135 -24.49 52.67 2.35
N GLU A 136 -24.76 53.60 3.28
CA GLU A 136 -23.85 54.71 3.60
C GLU A 136 -22.47 54.24 4.10
N GLU A 137 -22.36 53.03 4.67
CA GLU A 137 -21.10 52.45 5.14
C GLU A 137 -20.28 51.90 3.97
N LEU A 138 -20.88 51.09 3.09
CA LEU A 138 -20.23 50.58 1.88
C LEU A 138 -19.86 51.71 0.91
N GLU A 139 -20.72 52.71 0.74
CA GLU A 139 -20.38 53.93 -0.01
C GLU A 139 -19.15 54.62 0.60
N GLY A 140 -19.07 54.69 1.93
CA GLY A 140 -17.92 55.24 2.64
C GLY A 140 -16.63 54.46 2.32
N GLN A 141 -16.69 53.14 2.36
CA GLN A 141 -15.56 52.27 2.01
C GLN A 141 -15.11 52.49 0.57
N LEU A 142 -16.04 52.59 -0.38
CA LEU A 142 -15.74 52.88 -1.79
C LEU A 142 -15.20 54.29 -2.06
N ASN A 143 -15.33 55.23 -1.10
CA ASN A 143 -14.66 56.54 -1.17
C ASN A 143 -13.20 56.47 -0.70
N ASP A 144 -12.89 55.52 0.17
CA ASP A 144 -11.58 55.40 0.81
C ASP A 144 -10.70 54.37 0.11
N ALA A 145 -11.27 53.38 -0.59
CA ALA A 145 -10.54 52.37 -1.36
C ALA A 145 -11.25 51.93 -2.65
N THR A 146 -10.46 51.52 -3.66
CA THR A 146 -10.97 50.85 -4.87
C THR A 146 -11.00 49.34 -4.65
N ILE A 147 -12.13 48.69 -4.92
CA ILE A 147 -12.26 47.23 -4.82
C ILE A 147 -12.19 46.63 -6.23
N MET A 148 -11.26 45.71 -6.42
CA MET A 148 -10.96 45.09 -7.71
C MET A 148 -11.30 43.60 -7.69
N PHE A 149 -11.70 43.07 -8.85
CA PHE A 149 -12.04 41.66 -9.02
C PHE A 149 -11.42 41.11 -10.29
N ILE A 150 -10.87 39.90 -10.21
CA ILE A 150 -10.66 39.00 -11.33
C ILE A 150 -11.63 37.83 -11.11
N PRO A 151 -12.87 37.89 -11.63
CA PRO A 151 -13.89 36.89 -11.31
C PRO A 151 -13.50 35.47 -11.76
N THR A 152 -12.79 35.37 -12.89
CA THR A 152 -12.38 34.11 -13.49
C THR A 152 -10.91 34.18 -13.91
N ALA A 153 -10.00 33.68 -13.06
CA ALA A 153 -8.59 33.59 -13.38
C ALA A 153 -8.25 32.43 -14.34
N ASN A 154 -8.98 31.30 -14.26
CA ASN A 154 -8.81 30.15 -15.15
C ASN A 154 -10.08 29.88 -15.97
N PRO A 155 -10.34 30.65 -17.04
CA PRO A 155 -11.55 30.48 -17.84
C PRO A 155 -11.59 29.15 -18.60
N ASP A 156 -10.44 28.57 -18.94
CA ASP A 156 -10.36 27.28 -19.64
C ASP A 156 -10.76 26.13 -18.71
N GLY A 157 -10.12 26.05 -17.55
CA GLY A 157 -10.49 25.06 -16.55
C GLY A 157 -11.92 25.23 -16.06
N ARG A 158 -12.45 26.47 -16.04
CA ARG A 158 -13.84 26.73 -15.66
C ARG A 158 -14.81 26.14 -16.67
N GLU A 159 -14.54 26.27 -17.97
CA GLU A 159 -15.37 25.70 -19.04
C GLU A 159 -15.35 24.16 -19.01
N ASP A 160 -14.17 23.57 -18.77
CA ASP A 160 -13.99 22.11 -18.73
C ASP A 160 -14.25 21.48 -17.35
N ASN A 161 -14.50 22.31 -16.33
CA ASN A 161 -14.68 21.91 -14.94
C ASN A 161 -13.49 21.08 -14.41
N THR A 162 -12.27 21.55 -14.68
CA THR A 162 -11.00 20.96 -14.24
C THR A 162 -10.32 21.86 -13.21
N ARG A 163 -9.44 21.26 -12.41
CA ARG A 163 -8.58 22.03 -11.49
C ARG A 163 -7.54 22.84 -12.25
N THR A 164 -6.95 22.23 -13.27
CA THR A 164 -5.89 22.75 -14.13
C THR A 164 -6.44 23.61 -15.28
N ASN A 165 -5.58 24.37 -15.95
CA ASN A 165 -5.91 25.01 -17.23
C ASN A 165 -5.90 23.99 -18.40
N ALA A 166 -6.05 24.47 -19.64
CA ALA A 166 -6.08 23.61 -20.83
C ALA A 166 -4.76 22.87 -21.14
N GLN A 167 -3.65 23.22 -20.45
CA GLN A 167 -2.36 22.53 -20.56
C GLN A 167 -2.10 21.56 -19.41
N ASP A 168 -3.12 21.22 -18.61
CA ASP A 168 -2.97 20.39 -17.40
C ASP A 168 -2.01 20.99 -16.35
N ILE A 169 -1.86 22.32 -16.30
CA ILE A 169 -1.03 23.01 -15.29
C ILE A 169 -1.93 23.54 -14.17
N ASP A 170 -1.54 23.32 -12.91
CA ASP A 170 -2.18 23.93 -11.75
C ASP A 170 -1.68 25.39 -11.62
N ILE A 171 -2.50 26.34 -12.09
CA ILE A 171 -2.10 27.74 -12.12
C ILE A 171 -1.92 28.34 -10.72
N ASN A 172 -2.46 27.72 -9.66
CA ASN A 172 -2.18 28.14 -8.28
C ASN A 172 -0.87 27.53 -7.73
N ARG A 173 0.00 27.04 -8.60
CA ARG A 173 1.40 26.67 -8.35
C ARG A 173 2.37 27.40 -9.29
N ASP A 174 1.92 28.49 -9.90
CA ASP A 174 2.66 29.20 -10.94
C ASP A 174 2.88 30.69 -10.63
N HIS A 175 2.68 31.12 -9.37
CA HIS A 175 2.81 32.54 -9.00
C HIS A 175 4.26 33.01 -8.80
N LEU A 176 5.24 32.10 -8.87
CA LEU A 176 6.67 32.41 -8.84
C LEU A 176 7.29 32.40 -10.24
N ASN A 177 7.12 31.30 -10.97
CA ASN A 177 7.77 31.04 -12.26
C ASN A 177 7.03 31.68 -13.45
N LEU A 178 5.74 32.01 -13.29
CA LEU A 178 4.91 32.73 -14.26
C LEU A 178 4.91 32.09 -15.66
N ILE A 179 4.73 30.78 -15.71
CA ILE A 179 4.78 29.96 -16.93
C ILE A 179 3.51 30.14 -17.77
N THR A 180 2.35 30.19 -17.12
CA THR A 180 1.04 30.20 -17.77
C THR A 180 0.58 31.61 -18.13
N PRO A 181 -0.09 31.81 -19.27
CA PRO A 181 -0.56 33.13 -19.67
C PRO A 181 -1.59 33.71 -18.68
N GLU A 182 -2.36 32.86 -18.00
CA GLU A 182 -3.28 33.26 -16.95
C GLU A 182 -2.56 33.92 -15.78
N ILE A 183 -1.47 33.32 -15.28
CA ILE A 183 -0.77 33.83 -14.10
C ILE A 183 0.21 34.94 -14.44
N GLN A 184 0.78 34.96 -15.64
CA GLN A 184 1.47 36.16 -16.14
C GLN A 184 0.54 37.38 -16.11
N THR A 185 -0.73 37.19 -16.48
CA THR A 185 -1.76 38.24 -16.43
C THR A 185 -2.07 38.67 -14.99
N VAL A 186 -2.24 37.70 -14.07
CA VAL A 186 -2.47 38.02 -12.64
C VAL A 186 -1.26 38.73 -12.02
N ALA A 187 -0.04 38.28 -12.32
CA ALA A 187 1.19 38.89 -11.82
C ALA A 187 1.39 40.31 -12.35
N GLU A 188 0.98 40.59 -13.59
CA GLU A 188 0.93 41.95 -14.14
C GLU A 188 -0.03 42.85 -13.34
N VAL A 189 -1.22 42.36 -12.97
CA VAL A 189 -2.15 43.11 -12.12
C VAL A 189 -1.57 43.34 -10.71
N LEU A 190 -0.95 42.32 -10.12
CA LEU A 190 -0.32 42.47 -8.79
C LEU A 190 0.83 43.49 -8.80
N GLU A 191 1.61 43.53 -9.87
CA GLU A 191 2.70 44.51 -10.06
C GLU A 191 2.17 45.92 -10.31
N GLN A 192 1.16 46.08 -11.18
CA GLN A 192 0.61 47.39 -11.55
C GLN A 192 -0.16 48.08 -10.43
N TYR A 193 -0.94 47.32 -9.65
CA TYR A 193 -1.89 47.89 -8.69
C TYR A 193 -1.46 47.77 -7.22
N ASN A 194 -0.49 46.90 -6.91
CA ASN A 194 0.06 46.70 -5.56
C ASN A 194 -1.02 46.64 -4.44
N PRO A 195 -1.93 45.66 -4.47
CA PRO A 195 -3.08 45.63 -3.56
C PRO A 195 -2.72 45.43 -2.10
N ASP A 196 -3.38 46.20 -1.22
CA ASP A 196 -3.19 46.09 0.23
C ASP A 196 -3.63 44.73 0.78
N ILE A 197 -4.79 44.25 0.30
CA ILE A 197 -5.35 42.94 0.62
C ILE A 197 -5.71 42.24 -0.70
N THR A 198 -5.34 40.96 -0.82
CA THR A 198 -5.79 40.10 -1.91
C THR A 198 -6.44 38.84 -1.37
N VAL A 199 -7.68 38.59 -1.79
CA VAL A 199 -8.44 37.36 -1.49
C VAL A 199 -8.36 36.41 -2.67
N ASP A 200 -7.88 35.21 -2.41
CA ASP A 200 -7.80 34.09 -3.34
C ASP A 200 -8.88 33.06 -2.97
N ALA A 201 -9.99 33.09 -3.71
CA ALA A 201 -11.20 32.36 -3.36
C ALA A 201 -11.24 30.97 -4.00
N HIS A 202 -11.17 29.94 -3.15
CA HIS A 202 -11.06 28.53 -3.49
C HIS A 202 -12.15 27.68 -2.82
N GLU A 203 -12.16 26.40 -3.17
CA GLU A 203 -13.03 25.39 -2.57
C GLU A 203 -12.34 24.04 -2.39
N ARG A 204 -12.76 23.27 -1.39
CA ARG A 204 -12.38 21.86 -1.20
C ARG A 204 -13.40 20.97 -1.92
N PRO A 205 -13.18 20.51 -3.17
CA PRO A 205 -14.27 19.94 -3.98
C PRO A 205 -14.91 18.68 -3.38
N SER A 206 -14.13 17.90 -2.64
CA SER A 206 -14.56 16.62 -2.02
C SER A 206 -14.98 16.75 -0.55
N ALA A 207 -15.01 17.96 0.02
CA ALA A 207 -15.33 18.14 1.44
C ALA A 207 -16.86 18.19 1.68
N THR A 208 -17.33 17.36 2.61
CA THR A 208 -18.76 17.24 3.01
C THR A 208 -19.25 18.31 3.97
N GLY A 209 -18.40 19.26 4.39
CA GLY A 209 -18.61 20.18 5.51
C GLY A 209 -17.99 19.68 6.82
N ASP A 210 -17.63 20.62 7.70
CA ASP A 210 -16.81 20.52 8.94
C ASP A 210 -15.29 20.78 8.75
N PRO A 211 -14.87 22.07 8.69
CA PRO A 211 -15.70 23.27 8.71
C PRO A 211 -16.31 23.59 7.33
N ASP A 212 -17.30 24.48 7.30
CA ASP A 212 -17.97 24.94 6.08
C ASP A 212 -17.03 25.85 5.26
N MET A 213 -16.25 26.68 5.94
CA MET A 213 -15.25 27.58 5.37
C MET A 213 -13.90 27.37 6.07
N GLU A 214 -12.82 27.16 5.32
CA GLU A 214 -11.46 27.32 5.88
C GLU A 214 -10.80 28.55 5.31
N MET A 215 -9.87 29.10 6.08
CA MET A 215 -9.13 30.30 5.70
C MET A 215 -7.66 30.13 6.04
N LEU A 216 -6.79 30.82 5.32
CA LEU A 216 -5.37 30.79 5.59
C LEU A 216 -4.65 32.05 5.12
N TRP A 217 -3.74 32.54 5.95
CA TRP A 217 -2.80 33.62 5.63
C TRP A 217 -1.51 33.06 4.96
N PRO A 218 -0.60 33.92 4.47
CA PRO A 218 0.69 33.52 3.92
C PRO A 218 1.57 32.90 5.00
N ARG A 219 2.06 31.68 4.77
CA ARG A 219 2.87 30.94 5.76
C ARG A 219 4.35 30.84 5.42
N ASN A 220 4.77 31.31 4.25
CA ASN A 220 6.19 31.35 3.89
C ASN A 220 6.97 32.20 4.91
N LEU A 221 8.13 31.69 5.34
CA LEU A 221 8.92 32.28 6.42
C LEU A 221 9.60 33.59 6.02
N ASN A 222 9.76 33.85 4.72
CA ASN A 222 10.37 35.08 4.21
C ASN A 222 9.40 36.28 4.12
N VAL A 223 8.10 36.05 4.38
CA VAL A 223 7.11 37.14 4.55
C VAL A 223 7.47 37.96 5.78
N ASP A 224 7.34 39.29 5.68
CA ASP A 224 7.57 40.22 6.78
C ASP A 224 6.72 39.86 8.03
N GLU A 225 7.35 39.87 9.20
CA GLU A 225 6.74 39.37 10.44
C GLU A 225 5.54 40.21 10.88
N ASP A 226 5.64 41.55 10.83
CA ASP A 226 4.57 42.45 11.25
C ASP A 226 3.37 42.37 10.28
N LEU A 227 3.64 42.22 8.97
CA LEU A 227 2.61 41.98 7.95
C LEU A 227 1.87 40.65 8.19
N ARG A 228 2.61 39.58 8.48
CA ARG A 228 2.05 38.25 8.74
C ARG A 228 1.21 38.24 10.04
N ASP A 229 1.65 38.94 11.08
CA ASP A 229 0.92 39.09 12.34
C ASP A 229 -0.43 39.81 12.12
N LEU A 230 -0.45 40.86 11.31
CA LEU A 230 -1.69 41.58 10.98
C LEU A 230 -2.67 40.70 10.19
N ASN A 231 -2.14 39.85 9.31
CA ASN A 231 -2.92 38.91 8.51
C ASN A 231 -3.52 37.77 9.36
N GLN A 232 -2.76 37.26 10.34
CA GLN A 232 -3.27 36.35 11.37
C GLN A 232 -4.41 36.98 12.17
N GLU A 233 -4.24 38.23 12.59
CA GLU A 233 -5.28 38.97 13.32
C GLU A 233 -6.57 39.09 12.49
N MET A 234 -6.46 39.42 11.19
CA MET A 234 -7.59 39.44 10.26
C MET A 234 -8.35 38.12 10.33
N VAL A 235 -7.68 36.99 10.06
CA VAL A 235 -8.36 35.68 10.00
C VAL A 235 -8.95 35.27 11.35
N GLU A 236 -8.17 35.31 12.42
CA GLU A 236 -8.56 34.72 13.70
C GLU A 236 -9.47 35.63 14.54
N GLU A 237 -9.28 36.95 14.51
CA GLU A 237 -10.01 37.89 15.36
C GLU A 237 -11.22 38.53 14.68
N TYR A 238 -11.27 38.56 13.34
CA TYR A 238 -12.36 39.16 12.56
C TYR A 238 -13.14 38.12 11.76
N LEU A 239 -12.49 37.44 10.81
CA LEU A 239 -13.22 36.60 9.85
C LEU A 239 -13.85 35.38 10.51
N PHE A 240 -13.12 34.67 11.37
CA PHE A 240 -13.66 33.51 12.09
C PHE A 240 -14.92 33.86 12.89
N PRO A 241 -14.92 34.87 13.78
CA PRO A 241 -16.13 35.29 14.49
C PRO A 241 -17.28 35.74 13.58
N ASP A 242 -17.01 36.55 12.56
CA ASP A 242 -18.06 37.12 11.71
C ASP A 242 -18.78 36.03 10.90
N VAL A 243 -18.01 35.12 10.30
CA VAL A 243 -18.54 34.01 9.49
C VAL A 243 -19.24 32.96 10.36
N GLU A 244 -18.76 32.73 11.59
CA GLU A 244 -19.47 31.91 12.58
C GLU A 244 -20.81 32.55 13.02
N ASP A 245 -20.84 33.87 13.20
CA ASP A 245 -22.06 34.62 13.55
C ASP A 245 -23.08 34.63 12.40
N ALA A 246 -22.61 34.59 11.14
CA ALA A 246 -23.43 34.38 9.94
C ALA A 246 -23.99 32.95 9.85
N GLY A 247 -23.37 31.99 10.54
CA GLY A 247 -23.89 30.63 10.73
C GLY A 247 -23.12 29.54 9.99
N PHE A 248 -21.91 29.82 9.54
CA PHE A 248 -20.98 28.88 8.90
C PHE A 248 -19.88 28.48 9.88
N SER A 249 -19.56 27.20 9.96
CA SER A 249 -18.40 26.75 10.74
C SER A 249 -17.10 27.13 10.05
N THR A 250 -16.09 27.56 10.83
CA THR A 250 -14.80 28.01 10.32
C THR A 250 -13.62 27.16 10.82
N GLY A 251 -12.50 27.20 10.09
CA GLY A 251 -11.25 26.58 10.51
C GLY A 251 -10.05 27.04 9.69
N LEU A 252 -8.86 26.58 10.06
CA LEU A 252 -7.63 26.83 9.30
C LEU A 252 -7.46 25.79 8.22
N TYR A 253 -7.12 26.22 7.01
CA TYR A 253 -6.83 25.30 5.92
C TYR A 253 -5.50 24.56 6.16
N GLY A 254 -5.50 23.27 5.82
CA GLY A 254 -4.29 22.46 5.76
C GLY A 254 -3.86 21.77 7.06
N THR A 255 -2.82 20.95 6.98
CA THR A 255 -2.26 20.17 8.11
C THR A 255 -0.78 20.48 8.29
N PRO A 256 -0.24 20.44 9.53
CA PRO A 256 1.20 20.59 9.74
C PRO A 256 2.01 19.59 8.90
N GLY A 257 2.92 20.09 8.06
CA GLY A 257 3.74 19.28 7.15
C GLY A 257 3.01 18.71 5.92
N GLY A 258 1.81 19.19 5.59
CA GLY A 258 1.05 18.80 4.41
C GLY A 258 0.52 20.01 3.63
N ALA A 259 -0.68 19.91 3.05
CA ALA A 259 -1.34 21.03 2.38
C ALA A 259 -1.43 22.26 3.30
N GLY A 260 -1.35 23.46 2.74
CA GLY A 260 -1.33 24.71 3.51
C GLY A 260 0.04 25.11 4.06
N GLY A 261 1.14 24.64 3.45
CA GLY A 261 2.52 25.00 3.81
C GLY A 261 3.02 26.34 3.27
N GLY A 262 4.35 26.53 3.30
CA GLY A 262 5.06 27.75 2.90
C GLY A 262 5.51 27.81 1.45
N ASP A 263 5.06 26.88 0.59
CA ASP A 263 5.38 26.81 -0.85
C ASP A 263 5.27 28.18 -1.53
N GLU A 264 6.41 28.65 -2.01
CA GLU A 264 6.68 29.93 -2.63
C GLU A 264 6.01 30.13 -3.99
N ARG A 265 5.48 29.06 -4.61
CA ARG A 265 4.77 29.15 -5.90
C ARG A 265 3.27 29.38 -5.77
N ILE A 266 2.71 29.21 -4.56
CA ILE A 266 1.27 29.35 -4.31
C ILE A 266 0.89 30.82 -4.16
N SER A 267 -0.21 31.23 -4.80
CA SER A 267 -0.77 32.60 -4.77
C SER A 267 -0.71 33.23 -3.39
N ARG A 268 -1.39 32.65 -2.39
CA ARG A 268 -1.42 33.22 -1.02
C ARG A 268 -0.04 33.55 -0.45
N ASN A 269 0.98 32.72 -0.73
CA ASN A 269 2.33 32.95 -0.21
C ASN A 269 3.02 34.06 -1.00
N VAL A 270 2.91 34.04 -2.34
CA VAL A 270 3.44 35.10 -3.21
C VAL A 270 2.83 36.47 -2.89
N LEU A 271 1.54 36.53 -2.57
CA LEU A 271 0.88 37.76 -2.13
C LEU A 271 1.58 38.38 -0.91
N GLY A 272 1.94 37.56 0.07
CA GLY A 272 2.73 37.99 1.23
C GLY A 272 4.18 38.35 0.89
N LEU A 273 4.81 37.59 -0.02
CA LEU A 273 6.19 37.87 -0.49
C LEU A 273 6.27 39.16 -1.31
N ARG A 274 5.16 39.59 -1.91
CA ARG A 274 4.95 40.89 -2.57
C ARG A 274 4.45 41.99 -1.61
N HIS A 275 4.58 41.77 -0.29
CA HIS A 275 4.31 42.76 0.77
C HIS A 275 2.84 43.16 0.97
N GLY A 276 1.88 42.38 0.46
CA GLY A 276 0.44 42.57 0.71
C GLY A 276 -0.14 41.54 1.67
N LEU A 277 -1.33 41.81 2.23
CA LEU A 277 -2.07 40.80 3.00
C LEU A 277 -2.75 39.82 2.03
N GLY A 278 -2.23 38.59 1.93
CA GLY A 278 -2.90 37.51 1.20
C GLY A 278 -3.92 36.74 2.04
N LEU A 279 -5.03 36.30 1.46
CA LEU A 279 -6.01 35.43 2.10
C LEU A 279 -6.42 34.30 1.16
N LEU A 280 -6.28 33.05 1.59
CA LEU A 280 -6.95 31.91 0.97
C LEU A 280 -8.30 31.69 1.66
N THR A 281 -9.37 31.48 0.89
CA THR A 281 -10.66 31.00 1.42
C THR A 281 -11.05 29.68 0.74
N GLU A 282 -11.62 28.75 1.48
CA GLU A 282 -11.83 27.37 1.03
C GLU A 282 -13.20 26.88 1.50
N THR A 283 -14.24 26.95 0.67
CA THR A 283 -15.56 26.40 1.01
C THR A 283 -15.64 24.90 0.81
N ALA A 284 -16.45 24.20 1.61
CA ALA A 284 -16.71 22.78 1.43
C ALA A 284 -17.52 22.48 0.16
N GLY A 285 -16.91 21.83 -0.84
CA GLY A 285 -17.43 21.72 -2.20
C GLY A 285 -18.63 20.78 -2.40
N GLU A 286 -18.86 19.82 -1.51
CA GLU A 286 -20.05 18.94 -1.58
C GLU A 286 -21.33 19.57 -0.96
N GLN A 287 -21.21 20.77 -0.39
CA GLN A 287 -22.37 21.53 0.08
C GLN A 287 -23.23 22.02 -1.09
N ASP A 288 -24.45 22.46 -0.77
CA ASP A 288 -25.35 23.08 -1.75
C ASP A 288 -24.66 24.29 -2.43
N PRO A 289 -24.74 24.44 -3.77
CA PRO A 289 -24.09 25.53 -4.50
C PRO A 289 -24.35 26.92 -3.91
N GLN A 290 -25.62 27.23 -3.55
CA GLN A 290 -25.95 28.53 -2.97
C GLN A 290 -25.30 28.69 -1.59
N TYR A 291 -25.28 27.62 -0.79
CA TYR A 291 -24.66 27.66 0.54
C TYR A 291 -23.16 27.93 0.49
N ARG A 292 -22.47 27.40 -0.53
CA ARG A 292 -21.04 27.68 -0.78
C ARG A 292 -20.80 29.14 -1.16
N VAL A 293 -21.61 29.68 -2.08
CA VAL A 293 -21.51 31.08 -2.51
C VAL A 293 -21.81 32.02 -1.33
N ASP A 294 -22.86 31.75 -0.56
CA ASP A 294 -23.22 32.54 0.63
C ASP A 294 -22.06 32.60 1.64
N ALA A 295 -21.36 31.49 1.89
CA ALA A 295 -20.21 31.47 2.80
C ALA A 295 -19.05 32.33 2.30
N GLN A 296 -18.77 32.31 0.98
CA GLN A 296 -17.76 33.17 0.37
C GLN A 296 -18.13 34.66 0.48
N VAL A 297 -19.40 35.01 0.21
CA VAL A 297 -19.88 36.39 0.31
C VAL A 297 -19.70 36.93 1.73
N GLU A 298 -20.16 36.21 2.74
CA GLU A 298 -20.04 36.63 4.16
C GLU A 298 -18.57 36.78 4.58
N THR A 299 -17.68 35.95 4.02
CA THR A 299 -16.23 36.03 4.31
C THR A 299 -15.63 37.30 3.73
N VAL A 300 -15.90 37.62 2.45
CA VAL A 300 -15.34 38.83 1.82
C VAL A 300 -16.00 40.10 2.36
N GLU A 301 -17.27 40.07 2.77
CA GLU A 301 -17.88 41.17 3.54
C GLU A 301 -17.16 41.42 4.88
N SER A 302 -16.76 40.36 5.59
CA SER A 302 -15.94 40.50 6.81
C SER A 302 -14.55 41.09 6.50
N VAL A 303 -13.93 40.72 5.36
CA VAL A 303 -12.68 41.35 4.92
C VAL A 303 -12.86 42.84 4.66
N LEU A 304 -13.93 43.27 4.00
CA LEU A 304 -14.23 44.70 3.78
C LEU A 304 -14.41 45.45 5.11
N ASN A 305 -15.06 44.82 6.09
CA ASN A 305 -15.20 45.39 7.43
C ASN A 305 -13.85 45.53 8.15
N PHE A 306 -13.02 44.48 8.12
CA PHE A 306 -11.66 44.53 8.66
C PHE A 306 -10.85 45.63 7.98
N TYR A 307 -10.90 45.71 6.65
CA TYR A 307 -10.17 46.70 5.89
C TYR A 307 -10.54 48.12 6.32
N ASN A 308 -11.84 48.42 6.42
CA ASN A 308 -12.33 49.71 6.89
C ASN A 308 -11.93 50.01 8.34
N GLU A 309 -12.00 49.03 9.24
CA GLU A 309 -11.68 49.23 10.66
C GLU A 309 -10.18 49.40 10.93
N ARG A 310 -9.34 48.76 10.12
CA ARG A 310 -7.88 48.66 10.30
C ARG A 310 -7.08 49.36 9.21
N MET A 311 -7.72 50.18 8.38
CA MET A 311 -7.11 50.83 7.21
C MET A 311 -5.78 51.55 7.50
N ASP A 312 -5.71 52.30 8.61
CA ASP A 312 -4.47 53.01 9.01
C ASP A 312 -3.32 52.05 9.36
N ASP A 313 -3.63 50.91 9.98
CA ASP A 313 -2.63 49.91 10.36
C ASP A 313 -2.19 49.11 9.13
N ILE A 314 -3.14 48.71 8.27
CA ILE A 314 -2.86 48.06 6.97
C ILE A 314 -1.95 48.93 6.12
N ALA A 315 -2.28 50.21 5.97
CA ALA A 315 -1.45 51.14 5.21
C ALA A 315 -0.05 51.27 5.79
N THR A 316 0.09 51.24 7.12
CA THR A 316 1.41 51.28 7.76
C THR A 316 2.23 50.02 7.44
N GLU A 317 1.65 48.84 7.61
CA GLU A 317 2.42 47.60 7.44
C GLU A 317 2.72 47.28 5.98
N VAL A 318 1.78 47.51 5.06
CA VAL A 318 1.99 47.34 3.61
C VAL A 318 3.02 48.33 3.09
N ASP A 319 2.98 49.60 3.50
CA ASP A 319 3.93 50.61 3.01
C ASP A 319 5.34 50.44 3.63
N GLU A 320 5.46 49.94 4.87
CA GLU A 320 6.75 49.80 5.57
C GLU A 320 7.45 48.44 5.34
N ALA A 321 6.72 47.35 5.06
CA ALA A 321 7.29 46.01 4.84
C ALA A 321 8.37 45.97 3.73
N PRO A 322 8.20 46.60 2.54
CA PRO A 322 9.23 46.69 1.51
C PRO A 322 10.57 47.25 2.03
N ASP A 323 10.52 48.33 2.82
CA ASP A 323 11.70 48.99 3.38
C ASP A 323 12.37 48.13 4.47
N ARG A 324 11.57 47.42 5.29
CA ARG A 324 12.07 46.47 6.29
C ARG A 324 12.82 45.31 5.63
N ARG A 325 12.20 44.67 4.63
CA ARG A 325 12.84 43.55 3.90
C ARG A 325 14.07 44.00 3.12
N ALA A 326 14.05 45.17 2.47
CA ALA A 326 15.23 45.72 1.81
C ALA A 326 16.39 45.99 2.79
N THR A 327 16.08 46.47 4.00
CA THR A 327 17.07 46.68 5.06
C THR A 327 17.64 45.36 5.54
N ASP A 328 16.81 44.33 5.72
CA ASP A 328 17.29 43.00 6.11
C ASP A 328 18.25 42.42 5.07
N GLY A 329 17.91 42.58 3.79
CA GLY A 329 18.76 42.20 2.66
C GLY A 329 20.09 42.96 2.61
N GLU A 330 20.11 44.27 2.93
CA GLU A 330 21.33 45.07 3.01
C GLU A 330 22.22 44.67 4.20
N GLU A 331 21.61 44.44 5.37
CA GLU A 331 22.32 44.16 6.62
C GLU A 331 22.69 42.67 6.79
N GLN A 332 22.09 41.77 5.99
CA GLN A 332 22.14 40.31 6.16
C GLN A 332 21.75 39.92 7.60
N SER A 333 20.70 40.58 8.11
CA SER A 333 20.29 40.55 9.52
C SER A 333 19.52 39.29 9.89
N GLU A 334 18.77 38.73 8.95
CA GLU A 334 17.91 37.56 9.11
C GLU A 334 18.30 36.46 8.11
N PRO A 335 18.04 35.18 8.41
CA PRO A 335 18.18 34.11 7.43
C PRO A 335 17.20 34.26 6.27
N PHE A 336 17.55 33.67 5.12
CA PHE A 336 16.59 33.37 4.06
C PHE A 336 16.21 31.89 4.12
N TYR A 337 14.92 31.57 4.10
CA TYR A 337 14.42 30.20 4.20
C TYR A 337 14.05 29.66 2.82
N LEU A 338 14.64 28.54 2.40
CA LEU A 338 14.33 27.90 1.11
C LEU A 338 13.17 26.90 1.24
N ASP A 339 12.82 26.51 2.45
CA ASP A 339 11.66 25.68 2.78
C ASP A 339 11.05 26.11 4.14
N GLY A 340 10.08 25.34 4.63
CA GLY A 340 9.46 25.58 5.94
C GLY A 340 8.18 26.41 5.87
N ALA A 341 7.57 26.62 7.04
CA ALA A 341 6.40 27.49 7.18
C ALA A 341 6.27 27.99 8.63
N ASP A 342 5.38 28.93 8.90
CA ASP A 342 5.14 29.45 10.27
C ASP A 342 4.76 28.38 11.33
N ASN A 343 4.32 27.19 10.90
CA ASN A 343 3.92 26.08 11.76
C ASN A 343 4.89 24.87 11.76
N TRP A 344 6.01 24.91 11.03
CA TRP A 344 7.06 23.88 11.08
C TRP A 344 8.44 24.44 10.71
N GLU A 345 9.49 23.88 11.33
CA GLU A 345 10.87 24.36 11.12
C GLU A 345 11.39 24.03 9.72
N SER A 346 12.02 25.01 9.07
CA SER A 346 12.78 24.87 7.83
C SER A 346 13.96 23.89 8.00
N THR A 347 14.25 23.13 6.95
CA THR A 347 15.41 22.25 6.86
C THR A 347 16.51 22.79 5.93
N GLU A 348 16.18 23.74 5.06
CA GLU A 348 17.09 24.38 4.11
C GLU A 348 17.02 25.92 4.22
N MET A 349 18.15 26.55 4.56
CA MET A 349 18.22 27.99 4.77
C MET A 349 19.60 28.59 4.47
N LEU A 350 19.61 29.88 4.16
CA LEU A 350 20.79 30.69 3.89
C LEU A 350 21.05 31.61 5.10
N ASP A 351 22.03 31.27 5.94
CA ASP A 351 22.38 32.04 7.14
C ASP A 351 23.91 32.23 7.31
N PRO A 352 24.44 33.45 7.10
CA PRO A 352 23.73 34.58 6.49
C PRO A 352 23.41 34.28 5.03
N HIS A 353 22.35 34.88 4.49
CA HIS A 353 22.09 34.86 3.04
C HIS A 353 23.15 35.70 2.29
N PRO A 354 23.41 35.46 0.99
CA PRO A 354 24.35 36.27 0.22
C PRO A 354 23.91 37.74 0.15
N CYS A 355 24.82 38.67 -0.15
CA CYS A 355 24.46 40.08 -0.35
C CYS A 355 23.88 40.36 -1.75
N GLY A 356 23.93 39.38 -2.65
CA GLY A 356 23.34 39.41 -3.99
C GLY A 356 23.86 38.29 -4.87
N TYR A 357 23.34 38.20 -6.08
CA TYR A 357 23.69 37.18 -7.08
C TYR A 357 24.29 37.84 -8.32
N LEU A 358 25.36 37.25 -8.86
CA LEU A 358 25.95 37.64 -10.12
C LEU A 358 25.48 36.67 -11.21
N LEU A 359 24.77 37.21 -12.20
CA LEU A 359 24.26 36.49 -13.36
C LEU A 359 25.08 36.85 -14.60
N HIS A 360 25.13 35.94 -15.56
CA HIS A 360 25.51 36.26 -16.92
C HIS A 360 24.35 36.99 -17.63
N SER A 361 24.66 37.86 -18.59
CA SER A 361 23.67 38.62 -19.35
C SER A 361 22.62 37.74 -20.05
N SER A 362 23.02 36.56 -20.54
CA SER A 362 22.08 35.60 -21.14
C SER A 362 21.09 35.00 -20.14
N GLN A 363 21.50 34.78 -18.89
CA GLN A 363 20.58 34.32 -17.85
C GLN A 363 19.54 35.39 -17.53
N VAL A 364 19.94 36.67 -17.54
CA VAL A 364 18.99 37.78 -17.35
C VAL A 364 18.04 37.94 -18.53
N ASP A 365 18.51 37.68 -19.76
CA ASP A 365 17.64 37.65 -20.94
C ASP A 365 16.60 36.51 -20.84
N GLU A 366 16.95 35.37 -20.23
CA GLU A 366 16.04 34.23 -19.98
C GLU A 366 14.94 34.56 -18.95
N ILE A 367 15.30 35.25 -17.86
CA ILE A 367 14.35 35.61 -16.80
C ILE A 367 13.82 37.06 -16.93
N SER A 368 13.87 37.67 -18.11
CA SER A 368 13.57 39.10 -18.27
C SER A 368 12.16 39.46 -17.80
N ASP A 369 11.21 38.58 -18.07
CA ASP A 369 9.81 38.78 -17.69
C ASP A 369 9.66 38.71 -16.17
N LEU A 370 10.39 37.82 -15.48
CA LEU A 370 10.41 37.75 -14.02
C LEU A 370 11.05 38.99 -13.39
N VAL A 371 12.13 39.49 -13.99
CA VAL A 371 12.77 40.74 -13.57
C VAL A 371 11.78 41.91 -13.66
N GLU A 372 10.95 41.97 -14.70
CA GLU A 372 9.91 42.99 -14.85
C GLU A 372 8.74 42.77 -13.89
N ARG A 373 8.14 41.58 -13.86
CA ARG A 373 6.93 41.26 -13.08
C ARG A 373 7.14 41.27 -11.57
N PHE A 374 8.37 41.08 -11.10
CA PHE A 374 8.75 41.25 -9.70
C PHE A 374 9.52 42.55 -9.46
N SER A 375 9.68 43.43 -10.46
CA SER A 375 10.42 44.69 -10.30
C SER A 375 11.82 44.51 -9.66
N LEU A 376 12.55 43.46 -10.07
CA LEU A 376 13.85 43.13 -9.49
C LEU A 376 14.89 44.22 -9.83
N GLU A 377 15.59 44.69 -8.81
CA GLU A 377 16.67 45.67 -8.97
C GLU A 377 17.96 45.00 -9.48
N THR A 378 18.35 45.35 -10.70
CA THR A 378 19.56 44.80 -11.37
C THR A 378 20.57 45.90 -11.75
N GLU A 379 21.87 45.59 -11.65
CA GLU A 379 22.98 46.47 -12.05
C GLU A 379 23.91 45.77 -13.04
N ASN A 380 24.17 46.38 -14.19
CA ASN A 380 25.22 45.93 -15.11
C ASN A 380 26.61 46.26 -14.52
N VAL A 381 27.36 45.25 -14.09
CA VAL A 381 28.63 45.42 -13.36
C VAL A 381 29.87 45.08 -14.19
N SER A 382 29.73 44.32 -15.29
CA SER A 382 30.82 44.03 -16.24
C SER A 382 30.32 44.02 -17.70
N GLU A 383 31.09 43.49 -18.66
CA GLU A 383 30.66 43.38 -20.08
C GLU A 383 29.48 42.40 -20.21
N ASP A 384 29.56 41.29 -19.49
CA ASP A 384 28.59 40.19 -19.57
C ASP A 384 27.96 39.85 -18.21
N GLY A 385 28.26 40.60 -17.15
CA GLY A 385 27.80 40.33 -15.78
C GLY A 385 26.77 41.34 -15.28
N VAL A 386 25.65 40.83 -14.76
CA VAL A 386 24.55 41.58 -14.14
C VAL A 386 24.42 41.16 -12.68
N PHE A 387 24.40 42.13 -11.78
CA PHE A 387 24.28 41.91 -10.35
C PHE A 387 22.86 42.19 -9.87
N VAL A 388 22.25 41.22 -9.18
CA VAL A 388 20.96 41.32 -8.50
C VAL A 388 21.23 41.47 -7.01
N THR A 389 20.91 42.63 -6.44
CA THR A 389 21.21 42.94 -5.04
C THR A 389 20.21 42.25 -4.10
N MET A 390 20.61 41.82 -2.90
CA MET A 390 19.62 41.48 -1.86
C MET A 390 19.09 42.74 -1.14
N ALA A 391 19.75 43.89 -1.27
CA ALA A 391 19.32 45.16 -0.68
C ALA A 391 18.18 45.83 -1.49
N GLN A 392 17.06 45.13 -1.65
CA GLN A 392 15.87 45.57 -2.39
C GLN A 392 14.59 44.99 -1.74
N PRO A 393 13.40 45.59 -1.98
CA PRO A 393 12.15 45.09 -1.42
C PRO A 393 11.89 43.61 -1.71
N MET A 394 12.16 43.19 -2.95
CA MET A 394 11.88 41.83 -3.43
C MET A 394 12.99 40.83 -3.10
N MET A 395 13.82 41.11 -2.10
CA MET A 395 14.73 40.10 -1.54
C MET A 395 14.00 38.79 -1.17
N THR A 396 12.70 38.90 -0.86
CA THR A 396 11.76 37.83 -0.53
C THR A 396 11.60 36.75 -1.60
N VAL A 397 11.90 37.04 -2.87
CA VAL A 397 11.83 36.08 -3.98
C VAL A 397 13.16 35.83 -4.68
N VAL A 398 14.14 36.73 -4.52
CA VAL A 398 15.41 36.67 -5.27
C VAL A 398 16.12 35.31 -5.13
N PRO A 399 16.35 34.76 -3.92
CA PRO A 399 16.98 33.43 -3.81
C PRO A 399 16.13 32.30 -4.36
N PHE A 400 14.79 32.36 -4.30
CA PHE A 400 13.93 31.35 -4.89
C PHE A 400 14.11 31.27 -6.41
N LEU A 401 14.39 32.39 -7.08
CA LEU A 401 14.59 32.44 -8.52
C LEU A 401 16.03 32.16 -8.97
N LEU A 402 17.03 32.45 -8.12
CA LEU A 402 18.44 32.56 -8.55
C LEU A 402 19.43 31.65 -7.82
N ASP A 403 19.08 31.08 -6.66
CA ASP A 403 20.02 30.25 -5.89
C ASP A 403 19.93 28.79 -6.33
N GLU A 404 21.08 28.16 -6.57
CA GLU A 404 21.18 26.74 -6.99
C GLU A 404 20.58 25.74 -5.99
N ARG A 405 20.34 26.17 -4.74
CA ARG A 405 19.72 25.34 -3.70
C ARG A 405 18.21 25.48 -3.66
N ALA A 406 17.63 26.48 -4.32
CA ALA A 406 16.19 26.64 -4.37
C ALA A 406 15.58 25.58 -5.29
N THR A 407 14.43 25.04 -4.88
CA THR A 407 13.79 23.91 -5.60
C THR A 407 13.29 24.31 -6.98
N TYR A 408 12.82 25.55 -7.13
CA TYR A 408 12.17 26.06 -8.35
C TYR A 408 12.87 27.29 -8.92
N ASN A 409 14.20 27.38 -8.77
CA ASN A 409 14.94 28.47 -9.39
C ASN A 409 14.84 28.39 -10.91
N GLU A 410 15.00 29.53 -11.59
CA GLU A 410 14.92 29.59 -13.05
C GLU A 410 16.30 29.58 -13.69
N VAL A 411 17.27 30.17 -12.97
CA VAL A 411 18.67 30.22 -13.38
C VAL A 411 19.57 30.05 -12.17
N ASN A 412 20.77 29.50 -12.40
CA ASN A 412 21.79 29.36 -11.36
C ASN A 412 22.71 30.59 -11.32
N GLY A 413 22.43 31.52 -10.40
CA GLY A 413 23.23 32.70 -10.16
C GLY A 413 24.38 32.48 -9.19
N LEU A 414 25.51 33.14 -9.44
CA LEU A 414 26.65 33.05 -8.51
C LEU A 414 26.37 33.91 -7.26
N ALA A 415 26.06 33.24 -6.15
CA ALA A 415 25.90 33.89 -4.85
C ALA A 415 27.18 34.61 -4.41
N LEU A 416 27.07 35.90 -4.02
CA LEU A 416 28.18 36.71 -3.53
C LEU A 416 28.03 37.04 -2.04
N ASP A 417 29.08 36.75 -1.27
CA ASP A 417 29.18 37.17 0.16
C ASP A 417 29.79 38.58 0.33
N ASP A 418 30.54 39.08 -0.66
CA ASP A 418 31.17 40.41 -0.66
C ASP A 418 30.78 41.18 -1.93
N CYS A 419 29.80 42.07 -1.79
CA CYS A 419 29.25 42.86 -2.88
C CYS A 419 29.90 44.26 -2.99
N THR A 420 31.11 44.46 -2.46
CA THR A 420 31.78 45.78 -2.54
C THR A 420 32.30 46.13 -3.94
N ASP A 421 32.58 45.13 -4.79
CA ASP A 421 33.04 45.28 -6.17
C ASP A 421 32.62 44.05 -7.02
N PRO A 422 31.30 43.81 -7.21
CA PRO A 422 30.80 42.61 -7.90
C PRO A 422 31.34 42.47 -9.33
N GLY A 423 31.58 43.58 -10.02
CA GLY A 423 32.17 43.59 -11.37
C GLY A 423 33.64 43.13 -11.44
N SER A 424 34.28 42.85 -10.30
CA SER A 424 35.60 42.22 -10.24
C SER A 424 35.55 40.69 -10.24
N VAL A 425 34.38 40.10 -10.00
CA VAL A 425 34.09 38.67 -10.09
C VAL A 425 33.64 38.37 -11.51
N GLU A 426 34.12 37.25 -12.05
CA GLU A 426 33.69 36.77 -13.36
C GLU A 426 32.30 36.14 -13.19
N PRO A 427 31.29 36.53 -14.00
CA PRO A 427 29.97 35.92 -13.94
C PRO A 427 30.07 34.42 -14.26
N PRO A 428 29.07 33.60 -13.85
CA PRO A 428 29.01 32.21 -14.28
C PRO A 428 29.07 32.16 -15.82
N GLU A 429 29.87 31.27 -16.39
CA GLU A 429 29.86 31.10 -17.84
C GLU A 429 28.51 30.47 -18.22
N PRO A 430 27.86 30.94 -19.31
CA PRO A 430 26.70 30.23 -19.84
C PRO A 430 27.11 28.78 -20.16
N LEU A 431 26.17 27.84 -20.07
CA LEU A 431 26.39 26.46 -20.53
C LEU A 431 26.93 26.51 -21.96
N GLU A 432 28.22 26.22 -22.13
CA GLU A 432 28.84 26.23 -23.44
C GLU A 432 28.21 25.11 -24.26
N PRO A 433 27.90 25.36 -25.55
CA PRO A 433 27.43 24.32 -26.45
C PRO A 433 28.35 23.10 -26.40
N ALA A 434 27.82 21.97 -25.95
CA ALA A 434 28.61 20.78 -25.67
C ALA A 434 27.91 19.51 -26.16
N GLN A 435 28.71 18.49 -26.44
CA GLN A 435 28.26 17.15 -26.79
C GLN A 435 28.87 16.15 -25.82
N TYR A 436 28.01 15.29 -25.27
CA TYR A 436 28.38 14.18 -24.39
C TYR A 436 27.93 12.87 -25.07
N GLU A 437 28.72 11.81 -24.92
CA GLU A 437 28.36 10.48 -25.41
C GLU A 437 29.00 9.37 -24.58
N THR A 438 28.29 8.26 -24.39
CA THR A 438 28.80 7.03 -23.76
C THR A 438 28.24 5.82 -24.49
N ASP A 439 29.09 4.80 -24.67
CA ASP A 439 28.71 3.44 -25.10
C ASP A 439 28.84 2.42 -23.95
N PHE A 440 28.99 2.94 -22.72
CA PHE A 440 29.19 2.22 -21.47
C PHE A 440 30.44 1.33 -21.39
N SER A 441 31.33 1.35 -22.39
CA SER A 441 32.54 0.51 -22.41
C SER A 441 33.63 0.96 -21.42
N GLU A 442 33.50 2.16 -20.86
CA GLU A 442 34.37 2.75 -19.85
C GLU A 442 34.05 2.29 -18.41
N TYR A 443 32.86 1.71 -18.18
CA TYR A 443 32.39 1.31 -16.86
C TYR A 443 32.75 -0.14 -16.50
N GLU A 444 32.67 -0.46 -15.20
CA GLU A 444 32.94 -1.80 -14.69
C GLU A 444 31.71 -2.70 -14.85
N VAL A 445 31.91 -3.85 -15.51
CA VAL A 445 30.85 -4.84 -15.76
C VAL A 445 30.33 -5.41 -14.43
N GLY A 446 29.00 -5.46 -14.29
CA GLY A 446 28.31 -5.98 -13.11
C GLY A 446 27.93 -4.91 -12.08
N ASP A 447 28.46 -3.70 -12.19
CA ASP A 447 28.14 -2.56 -11.34
C ASP A 447 27.35 -1.49 -12.14
N PRO A 448 26.58 -0.60 -11.48
CA PRO A 448 26.03 0.57 -12.13
C PRO A 448 27.15 1.58 -12.52
N PRO A 449 26.94 2.41 -13.55
CA PRO A 449 27.88 3.47 -13.93
C PRO A 449 28.19 4.42 -12.76
N THR A 450 29.45 4.86 -12.63
CA THR A 450 29.93 5.55 -11.40
C THR A 450 29.68 7.05 -11.33
N ASP A 451 29.28 7.65 -12.44
CA ASP A 451 28.99 9.07 -12.69
C ASP A 451 27.53 9.25 -13.14
N TRP A 452 26.66 8.38 -12.63
CA TRP A 452 25.22 8.43 -12.81
C TRP A 452 24.56 8.31 -11.45
N SER A 453 23.54 9.12 -11.21
CA SER A 453 22.80 9.17 -9.95
C SER A 453 21.32 8.88 -10.17
N SER A 454 20.71 8.11 -9.27
CA SER A 454 19.25 7.98 -9.24
C SER A 454 18.65 9.31 -8.79
N LEU A 455 17.86 9.95 -9.66
CA LEU A 455 17.20 11.22 -9.34
C LEU A 455 15.96 11.02 -8.48
N TRP A 456 15.13 10.03 -8.84
CA TRP A 456 13.92 9.65 -8.09
C TRP A 456 14.14 8.34 -7.34
N ARG A 457 13.23 7.37 -7.49
CA ARG A 457 13.37 6.04 -6.85
C ARG A 457 14.54 5.29 -7.47
N ASN A 458 15.27 4.58 -6.61
CA ASN A 458 16.32 3.66 -7.05
C ASN A 458 15.73 2.51 -7.86
N SER A 459 16.45 2.12 -8.91
CA SER A 459 16.17 0.92 -9.70
C SER A 459 17.45 0.08 -9.83
N ARG A 460 17.33 -1.14 -10.36
CA ARG A 460 18.49 -2.00 -10.59
C ARG A 460 19.10 -1.67 -11.94
N TRP A 461 20.35 -1.24 -11.92
CA TRP A 461 21.14 -0.90 -13.09
C TRP A 461 22.41 -1.75 -13.12
N THR A 462 22.76 -2.32 -14.27
CA THR A 462 23.92 -3.21 -14.38
C THR A 462 24.60 -3.04 -15.73
N VAL A 463 25.89 -2.74 -15.74
CA VAL A 463 26.68 -2.72 -16.97
C VAL A 463 26.98 -4.16 -17.41
N LEU A 464 26.63 -4.48 -18.65
CA LEU A 464 26.89 -5.77 -19.31
C LEU A 464 28.01 -5.63 -20.35
N ASP A 465 28.61 -6.75 -20.77
CA ASP A 465 29.64 -6.80 -21.81
C ASP A 465 29.20 -7.68 -22.99
N GLU A 466 29.91 -7.58 -24.11
CA GLU A 466 29.69 -8.35 -25.34
C GLU A 466 28.24 -8.27 -25.90
N PRO A 467 27.75 -7.10 -26.37
CA PRO A 467 28.41 -5.79 -26.36
C PRO A 467 28.20 -5.03 -25.04
N SER A 468 29.08 -4.03 -24.80
CA SER A 468 28.94 -3.10 -23.68
C SER A 468 27.59 -2.37 -23.75
N ARG A 469 26.84 -2.38 -22.65
CA ARG A 469 25.51 -1.78 -22.53
C ARG A 469 25.09 -1.67 -21.08
N LEU A 470 24.14 -0.80 -20.79
CA LEU A 470 23.52 -0.66 -19.48
C LEU A 470 22.15 -1.36 -19.46
N GLU A 471 21.99 -2.38 -18.62
CA GLU A 471 20.70 -3.00 -18.34
C GLU A 471 19.99 -2.21 -17.22
N HIS A 472 18.72 -1.91 -17.44
CA HIS A 472 17.78 -1.42 -16.46
C HIS A 472 16.75 -2.52 -16.18
N HIS A 473 16.71 -2.99 -14.94
CA HIS A 473 15.70 -3.92 -14.47
C HIS A 473 14.81 -3.24 -13.42
N VAL A 474 13.56 -3.00 -13.78
CA VAL A 474 12.56 -2.32 -12.93
C VAL A 474 11.83 -3.35 -12.06
N SER A 475 12.45 -3.79 -10.96
CA SER A 475 11.90 -4.86 -10.10
C SER A 475 10.79 -4.41 -9.13
N SER A 476 10.65 -3.09 -8.89
CA SER A 476 9.64 -2.52 -7.99
C SER A 476 8.70 -1.54 -8.66
N GLY A 477 7.40 -1.71 -8.44
CA GLY A 477 6.34 -1.08 -9.21
C GLY A 477 5.62 0.11 -8.67
N GLY A 478 5.07 0.88 -9.59
CA GLY A 478 4.04 1.89 -9.31
C GLY A 478 4.59 3.28 -9.01
N GLN A 479 5.91 3.48 -9.11
CA GLN A 479 6.58 4.77 -8.91
C GLN A 479 7.66 4.96 -9.98
N ARG A 480 7.94 6.21 -10.32
CA ARG A 480 8.84 6.59 -11.42
C ARG A 480 10.30 6.40 -11.00
N THR A 481 11.11 5.86 -11.89
CA THR A 481 12.57 5.79 -11.74
C THR A 481 13.23 6.64 -12.81
N MET A 482 14.34 7.28 -12.47
CA MET A 482 15.19 7.97 -13.43
C MET A 482 16.64 7.91 -12.95
N LEU A 483 17.52 7.42 -13.82
CA LEU A 483 18.97 7.51 -13.67
C LEU A 483 19.46 8.68 -14.51
N ALA A 484 19.96 9.71 -13.82
CA ALA A 484 20.46 10.95 -14.41
C ALA A 484 21.98 10.88 -14.62
N TRP A 485 22.47 11.53 -15.67
CA TRP A 485 23.89 11.55 -16.00
C TRP A 485 24.60 12.73 -15.33
N ASP A 486 25.44 12.45 -14.33
CA ASP A 486 26.09 13.48 -13.51
C ASP A 486 27.10 14.33 -14.32
N GLU A 487 27.65 13.82 -15.43
CA GLU A 487 28.62 14.55 -16.26
C GLU A 487 27.97 15.67 -17.09
N VAL A 488 26.70 15.52 -17.47
CA VAL A 488 25.95 16.55 -18.20
C VAL A 488 25.53 17.68 -17.27
N ASP A 489 25.22 17.32 -16.02
CA ASP A 489 24.66 18.21 -15.00
C ASP A 489 23.27 18.77 -15.38
N ASP A 490 22.74 19.71 -14.60
CA ASP A 490 21.48 20.39 -14.92
C ASP A 490 21.59 21.22 -16.22
N VAL A 491 20.67 20.96 -17.15
CA VAL A 491 20.56 21.67 -18.42
C VAL A 491 19.40 22.66 -18.34
N HIS A 492 19.63 23.92 -18.69
CA HIS A 492 18.59 24.93 -18.86
C HIS A 492 18.34 25.20 -20.34
N GLY A 493 17.08 25.28 -20.75
CA GLY A 493 16.65 25.64 -22.09
C GLY A 493 16.77 24.50 -23.12
N ASP A 494 17.59 24.71 -24.14
CA ASP A 494 17.64 23.86 -25.32
C ASP A 494 18.54 22.63 -25.12
N VAL A 495 17.97 21.45 -25.39
CA VAL A 495 18.65 20.17 -25.21
C VAL A 495 18.16 19.14 -26.24
N GLU A 496 19.09 18.38 -26.81
CA GLU A 496 18.79 17.18 -27.58
C GLU A 496 19.41 15.97 -26.87
N VAL A 497 18.65 14.89 -26.73
CA VAL A 497 19.11 13.61 -26.16
C VAL A 497 18.82 12.51 -27.17
N SER A 498 19.78 11.60 -27.34
CA SER A 498 19.64 10.41 -28.14
C SER A 498 19.97 9.16 -27.34
N GLY A 499 19.37 8.04 -27.71
CA GLY A 499 19.67 6.74 -27.13
C GLY A 499 19.56 5.60 -28.13
N LEU A 500 20.31 4.53 -27.90
CA LEU A 500 20.16 3.25 -28.57
C LEU A 500 19.68 2.22 -27.56
N VAL A 501 18.45 1.74 -27.72
CA VAL A 501 17.73 0.99 -26.69
C VAL A 501 16.98 -0.22 -27.27
N ARG A 502 16.87 -1.29 -26.49
CA ARG A 502 15.93 -2.39 -26.73
C ARG A 502 15.21 -2.77 -25.44
N ALA A 503 14.02 -3.34 -25.57
CA ALA A 503 13.34 -4.01 -24.47
C ALA A 503 13.57 -5.52 -24.55
N ILE A 504 13.88 -6.14 -23.41
CA ILE A 504 13.95 -7.59 -23.21
C ILE A 504 12.61 -8.10 -22.68
N ASP A 505 11.96 -7.29 -21.85
CA ASP A 505 10.56 -7.41 -21.43
C ASP A 505 9.98 -6.00 -21.33
N SER A 506 9.03 -5.64 -22.19
CA SER A 506 8.52 -4.27 -22.28
C SER A 506 7.21 -4.03 -21.54
N GLY A 507 6.45 -5.08 -21.23
CA GLY A 507 4.99 -4.91 -21.10
C GLY A 507 4.44 -4.06 -22.25
N ASP A 508 3.75 -2.95 -21.95
CA ASP A 508 3.19 -2.02 -22.95
C ASP A 508 4.16 -0.91 -23.42
N THR A 509 5.24 -0.64 -22.69
CA THR A 509 6.15 0.49 -22.92
C THR A 509 7.60 0.02 -22.92
N LEU A 510 8.32 0.20 -24.01
CA LEU A 510 9.66 -0.37 -24.17
C LEU A 510 10.73 0.36 -23.34
N PHE A 511 10.67 1.69 -23.32
CA PHE A 511 11.66 2.54 -22.66
C PHE A 511 11.09 3.92 -22.36
N GLN A 512 11.78 4.69 -21.50
CA GLN A 512 11.53 6.12 -21.30
C GLN A 512 12.87 6.87 -21.32
N LEU A 513 13.03 7.78 -22.29
CA LEU A 513 14.21 8.65 -22.40
C LEU A 513 13.83 10.07 -21.98
N HIS A 514 14.46 10.57 -20.92
CA HIS A 514 14.09 11.80 -20.23
C HIS A 514 15.04 12.96 -20.56
N LEU A 515 14.48 14.15 -20.61
CA LEU A 515 15.18 15.42 -20.49
C LEU A 515 14.48 16.30 -19.44
N HIS A 516 15.23 17.23 -18.85
CA HIS A 516 14.75 18.12 -17.80
C HIS A 516 14.11 17.35 -16.64
N GLY A 517 14.75 16.27 -16.21
CA GLY A 517 14.39 15.57 -14.99
C GLY A 517 14.76 16.42 -13.79
N SER A 518 13.80 16.74 -12.92
CA SER A 518 14.09 17.43 -11.67
C SER A 518 13.24 16.89 -10.51
N GLU A 519 13.54 17.39 -9.31
CA GLU A 519 12.90 17.11 -8.01
C GLU A 519 13.24 15.79 -7.31
N LYS A 520 12.88 15.73 -6.01
CA LYS A 520 12.93 14.53 -5.16
C LYS A 520 11.58 13.81 -5.20
N GLU A 521 11.56 12.56 -4.73
CA GLU A 521 10.37 11.69 -4.62
C GLU A 521 9.09 12.48 -4.30
N ASP A 522 8.05 12.27 -5.13
CA ASP A 522 6.67 12.78 -4.99
C ASP A 522 6.34 14.15 -5.62
N ALA A 523 7.27 14.77 -6.34
CA ALA A 523 7.00 15.91 -7.22
C ALA A 523 7.83 15.84 -8.52
N GLU A 524 7.90 14.65 -9.11
CA GLU A 524 8.76 14.37 -10.26
C GLU A 524 8.40 15.21 -11.50
N ASN A 525 9.39 15.93 -12.05
CA ASN A 525 9.26 16.69 -13.30
C ASN A 525 10.15 16.11 -14.39
N SER A 526 9.63 15.94 -15.60
CA SER A 526 10.46 15.65 -16.78
C SER A 526 9.63 15.70 -18.05
N TYR A 527 10.26 16.01 -19.18
CA TYR A 527 9.76 15.51 -20.46
C TYR A 527 10.42 14.19 -20.80
N TYR A 528 9.67 13.29 -21.43
CA TYR A 528 10.26 12.08 -21.95
C TYR A 528 9.56 11.55 -23.18
N ILE A 529 10.32 10.82 -23.99
CA ILE A 529 9.81 10.07 -25.13
C ILE A 529 9.72 8.59 -24.77
N ASP A 530 8.63 7.95 -25.16
CA ASP A 530 8.48 6.50 -25.09
C ASP A 530 8.02 5.89 -26.41
N LEU A 531 8.31 4.60 -26.56
CA LEU A 531 7.83 3.75 -27.64
C LEU A 531 7.00 2.63 -27.03
N ARG A 532 5.80 2.41 -27.57
CA ARG A 532 4.85 1.41 -27.10
C ARG A 532 4.77 0.19 -28.02
N SER A 533 4.36 -0.95 -27.47
CA SER A 533 4.17 -2.20 -28.21
C SER A 533 3.00 -2.17 -29.22
N ASP A 534 2.15 -1.14 -29.19
CA ASP A 534 1.05 -0.91 -30.14
C ASP A 534 1.43 0.05 -31.29
N ASP A 535 2.72 0.12 -31.62
CA ASP A 535 3.29 0.92 -32.72
C ASP A 535 3.15 2.44 -32.54
N GLN A 536 3.14 2.92 -31.29
CA GLN A 536 3.02 4.35 -30.97
C GLN A 536 4.29 4.94 -30.33
N VAL A 537 4.70 6.11 -30.82
CA VAL A 537 5.69 6.98 -30.15
C VAL A 537 4.97 8.16 -29.49
N ARG A 538 5.36 8.50 -28.27
CA ARG A 538 4.72 9.59 -27.51
C ARG A 538 5.75 10.53 -26.91
N ILE A 539 5.39 11.82 -26.84
CA ILE A 539 6.04 12.78 -25.95
C ILE A 539 5.13 12.94 -24.73
N ASN A 540 5.71 12.81 -23.55
CA ASN A 540 5.01 12.87 -22.28
C ASN A 540 5.65 13.90 -21.36
N ARG A 541 4.89 14.33 -20.35
CA ARG A 541 5.31 15.23 -19.29
C ARG A 541 4.99 14.62 -17.93
N ASN A 542 5.94 14.71 -17.03
CA ASN A 542 5.70 14.67 -15.59
C ASN A 542 5.85 16.10 -15.08
N LEU A 543 4.87 16.58 -14.32
CA LEU A 543 4.88 17.91 -13.74
C LEU A 543 4.21 17.84 -12.37
N ASP A 544 4.92 18.23 -11.32
CA ASP A 544 4.48 18.13 -9.91
C ASP A 544 3.94 16.72 -9.59
N GLY A 545 4.65 15.67 -10.06
CA GLY A 545 4.25 14.27 -9.90
C GLY A 545 3.08 13.81 -10.79
N THR A 546 2.42 14.72 -11.51
CA THR A 546 1.29 14.41 -12.39
C THR A 546 1.75 13.99 -13.78
N PHE A 547 1.13 12.95 -14.33
CA PHE A 547 1.40 12.43 -15.68
C PHE A 547 0.48 13.05 -16.74
N SER A 548 1.06 13.51 -17.85
CA SER A 548 0.32 13.82 -19.09
C SER A 548 1.01 13.25 -20.32
N THR A 549 0.24 12.66 -21.24
CA THR A 549 0.69 12.43 -22.62
C THR A 549 0.37 13.67 -23.44
N LEU A 550 1.42 14.35 -23.95
CA LEU A 550 1.28 15.60 -24.68
C LEU A 550 0.91 15.37 -26.15
N GLU A 551 1.56 14.41 -26.80
CA GLU A 551 1.31 14.10 -28.22
C GLU A 551 1.65 12.65 -28.54
N THR A 552 0.94 12.05 -29.50
CA THR A 552 1.09 10.65 -29.91
C THR A 552 1.11 10.51 -31.42
N ALA A 553 2.01 9.68 -31.96
CA ALA A 553 2.07 9.37 -33.38
C ALA A 553 2.33 7.88 -33.65
N ASP A 554 1.78 7.35 -34.74
CA ASP A 554 2.06 5.99 -35.21
C ASP A 554 3.45 5.91 -35.88
N VAL A 555 4.23 4.88 -35.59
CA VAL A 555 5.50 4.60 -36.28
C VAL A 555 5.28 3.75 -37.56
N PRO A 556 6.13 3.90 -38.60
CA PRO A 556 5.92 3.21 -39.89
C PRO A 556 6.44 1.74 -39.92
N PHE A 557 6.74 1.17 -38.76
CA PHE A 557 7.25 -0.19 -38.56
C PHE A 557 6.52 -0.85 -37.40
N THR A 558 6.59 -2.17 -37.30
CA THR A 558 6.06 -2.91 -36.15
C THR A 558 7.09 -2.92 -35.04
N VAL A 559 6.68 -2.59 -33.83
CA VAL A 559 7.51 -2.65 -32.64
C VAL A 559 7.62 -4.10 -32.19
N GLU A 560 8.85 -4.61 -32.20
CA GLU A 560 9.23 -5.95 -31.76
C GLU A 560 10.10 -5.86 -30.50
N ASP A 561 9.85 -6.76 -29.55
CA ASP A 561 10.76 -7.00 -28.43
C ASP A 561 12.11 -7.52 -28.93
N TYR A 562 13.16 -7.28 -28.15
CA TYR A 562 14.56 -7.62 -28.43
C TYR A 562 15.18 -6.87 -29.63
N ALA A 563 14.42 -6.07 -30.37
CA ALA A 563 14.93 -5.23 -31.45
C ALA A 563 15.53 -3.93 -30.90
N TRP A 564 16.63 -3.48 -31.51
CA TRP A 564 17.29 -2.22 -31.17
C TRP A 564 16.65 -1.05 -31.91
N TYR A 565 16.39 0.04 -31.19
CA TYR A 565 15.84 1.29 -31.71
C TYR A 565 16.76 2.45 -31.39
N GLN A 566 17.03 3.28 -32.40
CA GLN A 566 17.62 4.59 -32.18
C GLN A 566 16.49 5.58 -31.92
N VAL A 567 16.59 6.34 -30.83
CA VAL A 567 15.64 7.37 -30.42
C VAL A 567 16.35 8.72 -30.28
N VAL A 568 15.63 9.79 -30.59
CA VAL A 568 16.03 11.19 -30.35
C VAL A 568 14.84 11.96 -29.81
N LEU A 569 15.05 12.69 -28.72
CA LEU A 569 14.14 13.69 -28.16
C LEU A 569 14.86 15.04 -28.11
N GLN A 570 14.20 16.09 -28.56
CA GLN A 570 14.73 17.45 -28.57
C GLN A 570 13.71 18.39 -27.91
N ARG A 571 14.21 19.33 -27.12
CA ARG A 571 13.54 20.58 -26.77
C ARG A 571 14.31 21.74 -27.41
N GLU A 572 13.60 22.58 -28.16
CA GLU A 572 14.10 23.83 -28.75
C GLU A 572 13.03 24.90 -28.50
N ASP A 573 13.37 25.93 -27.72
CA ASP A 573 12.40 26.84 -27.10
C ASP A 573 11.31 26.02 -26.38
N GLU A 574 10.03 26.33 -26.59
CA GLU A 574 8.89 25.58 -26.05
C GLU A 574 8.53 24.34 -26.89
N THR A 575 9.27 24.05 -27.98
CA THR A 575 8.92 22.94 -28.88
C THR A 575 9.66 21.66 -28.52
N LEU A 576 8.89 20.61 -28.20
CA LEU A 576 9.38 19.24 -28.03
C LEU A 576 9.21 18.45 -29.32
N ARG A 577 10.25 17.70 -29.72
CA ARG A 577 10.24 16.89 -30.95
C ARG A 577 10.88 15.53 -30.74
N GLY A 578 10.25 14.50 -31.28
CA GLY A 578 10.66 13.12 -31.10
C GLY A 578 10.75 12.35 -32.41
N LYS A 579 11.69 11.42 -32.48
CA LYS A 579 11.79 10.41 -33.55
C LYS A 579 12.45 9.14 -33.04
N VAL A 580 12.01 8.02 -33.59
CA VAL A 580 12.46 6.66 -33.27
C VAL A 580 12.43 5.80 -34.53
N TRP A 581 13.47 4.99 -34.73
CA TRP A 581 13.57 4.08 -35.87
C TRP A 581 14.39 2.82 -35.51
N PRO A 582 14.16 1.68 -36.19
CA PRO A 582 14.98 0.49 -35.97
C PRO A 582 16.44 0.75 -36.31
N TYR A 583 17.35 0.30 -35.45
CA TYR A 583 18.78 0.51 -35.63
C TYR A 583 19.29 -0.19 -36.91
N GLY A 584 20.14 0.51 -37.67
CA GLY A 584 20.61 0.07 -39.00
C GLY A 584 19.72 0.48 -40.18
N GLU A 585 18.54 1.05 -39.94
CA GLU A 585 17.72 1.69 -40.98
C GLU A 585 18.05 3.18 -41.18
N GLU A 586 17.60 3.78 -42.30
CA GLU A 586 17.82 5.20 -42.57
C GLU A 586 17.05 6.08 -41.57
N LYS A 587 17.76 7.01 -40.92
CA LYS A 587 17.17 8.04 -40.04
C LYS A 587 16.02 8.78 -40.74
N PRO A 588 14.85 8.94 -40.08
CA PRO A 588 13.75 9.73 -40.63
C PRO A 588 14.16 11.18 -40.94
N ASP A 589 13.74 11.69 -42.12
CA ASP A 589 14.00 13.07 -42.55
C ASP A 589 13.18 14.11 -41.75
N GLU A 590 11.96 13.73 -41.33
CA GLU A 590 11.01 14.58 -40.59
C GLU A 590 10.88 14.08 -39.14
N TRP A 591 10.57 14.98 -38.20
CA TRP A 591 10.18 14.62 -36.85
C TRP A 591 8.86 13.85 -36.88
N GLN A 592 8.75 12.78 -36.09
CA GLN A 592 7.56 11.91 -36.09
C GLN A 592 6.49 12.41 -35.13
N VAL A 593 6.90 13.02 -34.02
CA VAL A 593 6.04 13.61 -33.00
C VAL A 593 6.57 15.00 -32.63
N THR A 594 5.68 15.99 -32.45
CA THR A 594 6.04 17.38 -32.15
C THR A 594 4.92 18.05 -31.39
N VAL A 595 5.24 18.76 -30.30
CA VAL A 595 4.28 19.48 -29.45
C VAL A 595 4.92 20.75 -28.88
N GLU A 596 4.11 21.78 -28.63
CA GLU A 596 4.53 22.99 -27.91
C GLU A 596 4.06 22.88 -26.45
N ASP A 597 4.99 23.01 -25.50
CA ASP A 597 4.70 22.95 -24.06
C ASP A 597 5.75 23.78 -23.28
N PRO A 598 5.35 24.88 -22.61
CA PRO A 598 6.27 25.75 -21.88
C PRO A 598 6.48 25.31 -20.43
N ALA A 599 5.81 24.25 -19.96
CA ALA A 599 5.64 23.92 -18.55
C ALA A 599 6.95 23.70 -17.78
N HIS A 600 8.03 23.35 -18.48
CA HIS A 600 9.30 23.02 -17.88
C HIS A 600 10.47 23.32 -18.83
N ASN A 601 11.57 23.83 -18.30
CA ASN A 601 12.71 24.27 -19.12
C ASN A 601 14.07 23.90 -18.53
N GLN A 602 14.13 23.15 -17.42
CA GLN A 602 15.39 22.86 -16.76
C GLN A 602 15.45 21.49 -16.10
N GLY A 603 16.65 20.92 -16.00
CA GLY A 603 16.92 19.73 -15.19
C GLY A 603 17.87 18.77 -15.88
N GLN A 604 18.01 17.58 -15.32
CA GLN A 604 18.98 16.59 -15.77
C GLN A 604 18.45 15.75 -16.94
N VAL A 605 19.36 15.17 -17.71
CA VAL A 605 19.04 14.20 -18.76
C VAL A 605 19.26 12.78 -18.25
N GLY A 606 18.45 11.84 -18.70
CA GLY A 606 18.54 10.48 -18.17
C GLY A 606 17.60 9.48 -18.82
N MET A 607 17.55 8.29 -18.23
CA MET A 607 16.68 7.20 -18.65
C MET A 607 15.97 6.61 -17.45
N GLY A 608 14.75 6.15 -17.67
CA GLY A 608 13.86 5.77 -16.59
C GLY A 608 12.82 4.75 -17.00
N HIS A 609 11.97 4.41 -16.05
CA HIS A 609 10.75 3.66 -16.32
C HIS A 609 9.72 3.83 -15.19
N LEU A 610 8.45 3.60 -15.50
CA LEU A 610 7.36 3.53 -14.51
C LEU A 610 6.83 2.10 -14.30
N ASN A 611 6.77 1.31 -15.36
CA ASN A 611 6.16 -0.02 -15.29
C ASN A 611 7.09 -1.00 -14.58
N THR A 612 6.51 -1.81 -13.69
CA THR A 612 7.13 -3.02 -13.13
C THR A 612 7.55 -4.01 -14.19
N ASN A 613 8.56 -4.79 -13.87
CA ASN A 613 8.96 -5.99 -14.60
C ASN A 613 9.32 -5.66 -16.05
N VAL A 614 9.80 -4.43 -16.26
CA VAL A 614 10.38 -4.02 -17.52
C VAL A 614 11.89 -4.17 -17.42
N ILE A 615 12.44 -4.83 -18.43
CA ILE A 615 13.87 -4.95 -18.64
C ILE A 615 14.17 -4.26 -19.96
N ASN A 616 14.93 -3.17 -19.92
CA ASN A 616 15.46 -2.53 -21.12
C ASN A 616 16.98 -2.38 -21.03
N GLU A 617 17.62 -2.39 -22.19
CA GLU A 617 19.06 -2.30 -22.31
C GLU A 617 19.42 -1.11 -23.21
N TRP A 618 20.39 -0.31 -22.76
CA TRP A 618 20.88 0.88 -23.45
C TRP A 618 22.32 0.66 -23.90
N ALA A 619 22.56 0.65 -25.21
CA ALA A 619 23.89 0.49 -25.78
C ALA A 619 24.60 1.83 -26.03
N PHE A 620 23.87 2.94 -26.01
CA PHE A 620 24.41 4.27 -26.27
C PHE A 620 23.50 5.35 -25.68
N ILE A 621 24.10 6.41 -25.15
CA ILE A 621 23.44 7.68 -24.85
C ILE A 621 24.28 8.82 -25.41
N GLY A 622 23.63 9.79 -26.05
CA GLY A 622 24.26 11.02 -26.52
C GLY A 622 23.43 12.24 -26.11
N VAL A 623 24.09 13.33 -25.75
CA VAL A 623 23.44 14.58 -25.30
C VAL A 623 24.10 15.76 -26.00
N GLY A 624 23.29 16.69 -26.48
CA GLY A 624 23.72 17.98 -27.01
C GLY A 624 23.06 19.11 -26.23
N THR A 625 23.86 20.05 -25.72
CA THR A 625 23.39 21.24 -24.98
C THR A 625 23.69 22.52 -25.76
N GLY A 626 22.94 23.59 -25.50
CA GLY A 626 23.25 24.92 -26.04
C GLY A 626 23.27 24.98 -27.57
N ASP A 627 22.19 24.55 -28.21
CA ASP A 627 22.02 24.41 -29.68
C ASP A 627 22.84 23.31 -30.38
N GLU A 628 23.70 22.55 -29.68
CA GLU A 628 24.39 21.41 -30.29
C GLU A 628 23.45 20.20 -30.42
N SER A 629 23.53 19.50 -31.54
CA SER A 629 22.79 18.24 -31.72
C SER A 629 23.41 17.13 -30.89
N ALA A 630 22.59 16.21 -30.37
CA ALA A 630 23.08 15.03 -29.69
C ALA A 630 23.85 14.12 -30.67
N PRO A 631 25.02 13.60 -30.28
CA PRO A 631 25.61 12.47 -30.97
C PRO A 631 24.60 11.32 -31.03
N ILE A 632 24.60 10.53 -32.12
CA ILE A 632 23.79 9.31 -32.27
C ILE A 632 24.73 8.11 -32.41
N ALA A 633 24.24 6.91 -32.09
CA ALA A 633 25.06 5.71 -32.19
C ALA A 633 25.58 5.51 -33.62
N ALA A 634 26.85 5.12 -33.74
CA ALA A 634 27.44 4.78 -35.03
C ALA A 634 26.77 3.53 -35.62
N ASP A 635 26.64 3.43 -36.94
CA ASP A 635 26.03 2.29 -37.65
C ASP A 635 26.75 0.94 -37.40
N ASP A 636 27.96 0.96 -36.86
CA ASP A 636 28.79 -0.22 -36.56
C ASP A 636 29.08 -0.42 -35.07
N LEU A 637 28.30 0.24 -34.19
CA LEU A 637 28.43 0.09 -32.73
C LEU A 637 28.08 -1.33 -32.27
N LEU A 638 26.94 -1.85 -32.74
CA LEU A 638 26.47 -3.20 -32.44
C LEU A 638 26.81 -4.17 -33.59
N PRO A 639 26.98 -5.47 -33.30
CA PRO A 639 27.11 -6.45 -34.37
C PRO A 639 25.82 -6.51 -35.21
N ASP A 640 25.95 -6.84 -36.51
CA ASP A 640 24.81 -7.03 -37.43
C ASP A 640 23.78 -8.05 -36.89
N VAL A 641 24.23 -8.98 -36.05
CA VAL A 641 23.41 -9.98 -35.36
C VAL A 641 23.99 -10.21 -33.96
N ASP A 642 23.15 -10.02 -32.95
CA ASP A 642 23.42 -10.30 -31.54
C ASP A 642 22.71 -11.59 -31.11
N THR A 643 23.49 -12.62 -30.81
CA THR A 643 23.01 -13.93 -30.33
C THR A 643 23.17 -14.12 -28.82
N THR A 644 23.71 -13.14 -28.10
CA THR A 644 24.10 -13.31 -26.69
C THR A 644 22.91 -13.62 -25.80
N VAL A 645 21.82 -12.85 -25.93
CA VAL A 645 20.58 -13.06 -25.15
C VAL A 645 20.01 -14.47 -25.35
N LEU A 646 20.03 -14.99 -26.58
CA LEU A 646 19.58 -16.37 -26.85
C LEU A 646 20.53 -17.40 -26.24
N GLN A 647 21.84 -17.16 -26.31
CA GLN A 647 22.84 -18.05 -25.73
C GLN A 647 22.73 -18.09 -24.20
N ASP A 648 22.57 -16.94 -23.55
CA ASP A 648 22.44 -16.80 -22.10
C ASP A 648 21.19 -17.54 -21.63
N ARG A 649 20.04 -17.33 -22.27
CA ARG A 649 18.80 -18.03 -21.94
C ARG A 649 18.91 -19.56 -22.08
N VAL A 650 19.59 -20.02 -23.13
CA VAL A 650 19.86 -21.46 -23.32
C VAL A 650 20.74 -22.01 -22.20
N ASP A 651 21.75 -21.25 -21.79
CA ASP A 651 22.68 -21.66 -20.73
C ASP A 651 21.99 -21.67 -19.35
N ASP A 652 21.11 -20.71 -19.07
CA ASP A 652 20.29 -20.64 -17.85
C ASP A 652 19.38 -21.87 -17.71
N ILE A 653 18.57 -22.16 -18.74
CA ILE A 653 17.67 -23.33 -18.73
C ILE A 653 18.46 -24.64 -18.54
N ARG A 654 19.67 -24.73 -19.11
CA ARG A 654 20.54 -25.90 -18.95
C ARG A 654 21.16 -26.00 -17.56
N ALA A 655 21.45 -24.86 -16.92
CA ALA A 655 22.03 -24.80 -15.59
C ALA A 655 21.07 -25.29 -14.49
N GLU A 656 19.76 -25.27 -14.75
CA GLU A 656 18.74 -25.82 -13.85
C GLU A 656 18.75 -27.35 -13.73
N GLU A 657 19.45 -28.05 -14.63
CA GLU A 657 19.56 -29.53 -14.62
C GLU A 657 18.20 -30.27 -14.58
N LEU A 658 17.17 -29.71 -15.24
CA LEU A 658 15.82 -30.28 -15.31
C LEU A 658 15.80 -31.76 -15.73
N ASN A 659 14.91 -32.55 -15.13
CA ASN A 659 14.80 -33.99 -15.32
C ASN A 659 13.48 -34.39 -16.01
N GLU A 660 13.58 -35.09 -17.15
CA GLU A 660 12.46 -35.53 -17.99
C GLU A 660 11.38 -36.31 -17.21
N ASP A 661 11.78 -37.08 -16.20
CA ASP A 661 10.87 -37.92 -15.43
C ASP A 661 9.90 -37.11 -14.53
N ASP A 662 10.10 -35.79 -14.38
CA ASP A 662 9.30 -34.93 -13.51
C ASP A 662 8.19 -34.16 -14.29
N PHE A 663 8.22 -34.19 -15.63
CA PHE A 663 7.33 -33.40 -16.49
C PHE A 663 6.44 -34.26 -17.39
N THR A 664 5.34 -33.69 -17.88
CA THR A 664 4.50 -34.36 -18.88
C THR A 664 5.26 -34.55 -20.21
N GLU A 665 4.96 -35.63 -20.92
CA GLU A 665 5.65 -35.95 -22.19
C GLU A 665 5.51 -34.82 -23.24
N SER A 666 4.39 -34.08 -23.24
CA SER A 666 4.15 -32.99 -24.20
C SER A 666 5.01 -31.77 -23.89
N SER A 667 4.92 -31.23 -22.68
CA SER A 667 5.62 -29.99 -22.32
C SER A 667 7.14 -30.16 -22.34
N TRP A 668 7.64 -31.34 -21.94
CA TRP A 668 9.06 -31.67 -22.09
C TRP A 668 9.51 -31.71 -23.56
N GLN A 669 8.70 -32.29 -24.46
CA GLN A 669 9.03 -32.34 -25.89
C GLN A 669 9.04 -30.94 -26.53
N ASP A 670 8.14 -30.05 -26.10
CA ASP A 670 8.08 -28.67 -26.58
C ASP A 670 9.34 -27.89 -26.17
N LEU A 671 9.77 -27.97 -24.90
CA LEU A 671 11.04 -27.36 -24.45
C LEU A 671 12.25 -27.93 -25.17
N GLN A 672 12.34 -29.26 -25.31
CA GLN A 672 13.43 -29.89 -26.04
C GLN A 672 13.46 -29.49 -27.53
N HIS A 673 12.29 -29.26 -28.14
CA HIS A 673 12.21 -28.77 -29.50
C HIS A 673 12.73 -27.34 -29.60
N ALA A 674 12.31 -26.45 -28.71
CA ALA A 674 12.74 -25.06 -28.69
C ALA A 674 14.25 -24.93 -28.42
N LEU A 675 14.79 -25.67 -27.44
CA LEU A 675 16.24 -25.74 -27.19
C LEU A 675 17.04 -26.22 -28.42
N ALA A 676 16.50 -27.19 -29.16
CA ALA A 676 17.16 -27.68 -30.38
C ALA A 676 17.12 -26.64 -31.52
N GLN A 677 16.05 -25.85 -31.63
CA GLN A 677 15.98 -24.73 -32.57
C GLN A 677 16.94 -23.60 -32.17
N ALA A 678 17.04 -23.30 -30.87
CA ALA A 678 18.01 -22.35 -30.34
C ALA A 678 19.45 -22.76 -30.67
N ASP A 679 19.83 -24.02 -30.45
CA ASP A 679 21.15 -24.53 -30.86
C ASP A 679 21.40 -24.44 -32.37
N GLU A 680 20.37 -24.63 -33.20
CA GLU A 680 20.49 -24.52 -34.66
C GLU A 680 20.76 -23.07 -35.08
N VAL A 681 20.02 -22.12 -34.51
CA VAL A 681 20.17 -20.67 -34.72
C VAL A 681 21.52 -20.18 -34.23
N LEU A 682 21.92 -20.54 -33.01
CA LEU A 682 23.24 -20.19 -32.43
C LEU A 682 24.42 -20.76 -33.24
N GLY A 683 24.20 -21.85 -33.96
CA GLY A 683 25.20 -22.50 -34.82
C GLY A 683 25.25 -22.02 -36.26
N ASP A 684 24.29 -21.20 -36.72
CA ASP A 684 24.19 -20.75 -38.10
C ASP A 684 24.93 -19.42 -38.32
N PRO A 685 26.03 -19.39 -39.11
CA PRO A 685 26.77 -18.16 -39.38
C PRO A 685 26.04 -17.17 -40.29
N ASP A 686 24.93 -17.57 -40.91
CA ASP A 686 24.13 -16.74 -41.83
C ASP A 686 22.76 -16.33 -41.21
N VAL A 687 22.58 -16.52 -39.90
CA VAL A 687 21.34 -16.21 -39.18
C VAL A 687 21.03 -14.71 -39.16
N THR A 688 19.75 -14.36 -39.02
CA THR A 688 19.28 -12.97 -38.93
C THR A 688 18.80 -12.63 -37.51
N GLN A 689 18.82 -11.34 -37.13
CA GLN A 689 18.35 -10.92 -35.80
C GLN A 689 16.89 -11.34 -35.55
N ASN A 690 16.01 -11.21 -36.54
CA ASN A 690 14.60 -11.63 -36.40
C ASN A 690 14.47 -13.13 -36.13
N GLU A 691 15.34 -13.98 -36.71
CA GLU A 691 15.35 -15.42 -36.42
C GLU A 691 15.82 -15.68 -34.98
N VAL A 692 16.82 -14.92 -34.48
CA VAL A 692 17.26 -15.01 -33.09
C VAL A 692 16.13 -14.61 -32.13
N ASN A 693 15.50 -13.45 -32.35
CA ASN A 693 14.42 -12.93 -31.50
C ASN A 693 13.22 -13.87 -31.48
N GLN A 694 12.83 -14.41 -32.66
CA GLN A 694 11.73 -15.37 -32.75
C GLN A 694 12.02 -16.64 -31.94
N ILE A 695 13.21 -17.23 -32.08
CA ILE A 695 13.55 -18.46 -31.36
C ILE A 695 13.75 -18.23 -29.86
N LEU A 696 14.21 -17.04 -29.45
CA LEU A 696 14.22 -16.65 -28.04
C LEU A 696 12.81 -16.62 -27.45
N GLY A 697 11.87 -15.98 -28.16
CA GLY A 697 10.44 -15.98 -27.77
C GLY A 697 9.86 -17.39 -27.68
N ASP A 698 10.08 -18.22 -28.70
CA ASP A 698 9.63 -19.63 -28.73
C ASP A 698 10.23 -20.45 -27.55
N LEU A 699 11.50 -20.20 -27.20
CA LEU A 699 12.19 -20.86 -26.08
C LEU A 699 11.61 -20.43 -24.71
N ASN A 700 11.36 -19.14 -24.53
CA ASN A 700 10.75 -18.61 -23.31
C ASN A 700 9.35 -19.18 -23.09
N GLU A 701 8.54 -19.21 -24.14
CA GLU A 701 7.19 -19.78 -24.11
C GLU A 701 7.22 -21.28 -23.80
N ALA A 702 8.12 -22.03 -24.42
CA ALA A 702 8.24 -23.48 -24.18
C ALA A 702 8.71 -23.81 -22.76
N TYR A 703 9.59 -22.98 -22.18
CA TYR A 703 10.01 -23.13 -20.78
C TYR A 703 8.87 -22.80 -19.81
N LYS A 704 8.16 -21.68 -20.03
CA LYS A 704 6.97 -21.28 -19.24
C LYS A 704 5.86 -22.35 -19.31
N GLY A 705 5.71 -23.02 -20.45
CA GLY A 705 4.75 -24.09 -20.68
C GLY A 705 5.12 -25.46 -20.07
N LEU A 706 6.20 -25.57 -19.28
CA LEU A 706 6.50 -26.79 -18.53
C LEU A 706 5.36 -27.16 -17.57
N GLN A 707 5.11 -28.45 -17.42
CA GLN A 707 4.01 -28.99 -16.62
C GLN A 707 4.51 -30.22 -15.85
N THR A 708 4.50 -30.14 -14.53
CA THR A 708 4.91 -31.23 -13.62
C THR A 708 3.93 -32.39 -13.69
N LEU A 709 4.40 -33.62 -13.47
CA LEU A 709 3.55 -34.81 -13.51
C LEU A 709 2.49 -34.83 -12.40
N PRO A 710 1.31 -35.43 -12.65
CA PRO A 710 0.27 -35.66 -11.65
C PRO A 710 0.76 -36.41 -10.40
N ALA A 711 0.72 -35.78 -9.23
CA ALA A 711 1.04 -36.38 -7.94
C ALA A 711 0.43 -35.62 -6.75
N SER A 712 0.18 -36.33 -5.65
CA SER A 712 -0.37 -35.78 -4.40
C SER A 712 0.55 -36.06 -3.20
N TYR A 713 0.73 -35.07 -2.34
CA TYR A 713 1.60 -35.11 -1.16
C TYR A 713 0.84 -34.56 0.06
N GLU A 714 1.07 -35.12 1.25
CA GLU A 714 0.43 -34.67 2.50
C GLU A 714 1.33 -34.88 3.73
N THR A 715 1.23 -34.00 4.72
CA THR A 715 1.90 -34.13 6.03
C THR A 715 1.01 -33.56 7.14
N ASP A 716 0.98 -34.25 8.28
CA ASP A 716 0.44 -33.80 9.57
C ASP A 716 1.57 -33.40 10.56
N PHE A 717 2.79 -33.33 10.04
CA PHE A 717 4.03 -33.01 10.75
C PHE A 717 4.45 -34.02 11.84
N SER A 718 3.79 -35.18 11.95
CA SER A 718 4.09 -36.21 12.96
C SER A 718 5.44 -36.92 12.74
N GLU A 719 6.01 -36.83 11.53
CA GLU A 719 7.30 -37.41 11.17
C GLU A 719 8.50 -36.69 11.78
N GLY A 720 8.30 -35.47 12.29
CA GLY A 720 9.36 -34.59 12.77
C GLY A 720 9.69 -34.71 14.26
N GLN A 721 10.74 -34.02 14.68
CA GLN A 721 11.14 -33.99 16.09
C GLN A 721 10.53 -32.78 16.80
N VAL A 722 9.66 -33.04 17.79
CA VAL A 722 9.06 -32.02 18.66
C VAL A 722 10.11 -31.07 19.25
N GLY A 723 9.83 -29.78 19.20
CA GLY A 723 10.70 -28.68 19.62
C GLY A 723 11.78 -28.27 18.61
N GLY A 724 11.81 -28.87 17.42
CA GLY A 724 12.68 -28.50 16.31
C GLY A 724 11.91 -28.06 15.05
N PRO A 725 12.61 -27.58 14.01
CA PRO A 725 11.98 -27.26 12.73
C PRO A 725 11.53 -28.54 11.98
N PRO A 726 10.61 -28.43 11.02
CA PRO A 726 10.13 -29.57 10.26
C PRO A 726 11.26 -30.15 9.38
N ALA A 727 11.38 -31.48 9.35
CA ALA A 727 12.38 -32.17 8.54
C ALA A 727 11.93 -32.20 7.07
N GLY A 728 12.85 -31.99 6.13
CA GLY A 728 12.51 -32.01 4.70
C GLY A 728 11.89 -30.71 4.18
N TRP A 729 12.06 -29.59 4.89
CA TRP A 729 11.64 -28.26 4.45
C TRP A 729 12.85 -27.33 4.31
N SER A 730 12.81 -26.41 3.35
CA SER A 730 13.86 -25.41 3.11
C SER A 730 13.31 -24.00 3.28
N SER A 731 14.13 -23.08 3.80
CA SER A 731 13.80 -21.65 3.78
C SER A 731 14.01 -21.10 2.38
N LEU A 732 13.05 -20.29 1.90
CA LEU A 732 13.10 -19.69 0.57
C LEU A 732 13.59 -18.23 0.59
N TRP A 733 13.34 -17.48 1.66
CA TRP A 733 13.73 -16.06 1.80
C TRP A 733 14.36 -15.81 3.19
N GLN A 734 13.92 -14.78 3.91
CA GLN A 734 14.39 -14.54 5.28
C GLN A 734 14.06 -15.71 6.22
N GLY A 735 14.94 -15.93 7.19
CA GLY A 735 14.72 -16.94 8.23
C GLY A 735 13.63 -16.52 9.22
N SER A 736 12.91 -17.50 9.77
CA SER A 736 11.91 -17.30 10.82
C SER A 736 11.96 -18.44 11.85
N ALA A 737 11.18 -18.33 12.93
CA ALA A 737 11.14 -19.36 13.97
C ALA A 737 10.03 -20.38 13.65
N TRP A 738 10.45 -21.61 13.35
CA TRP A 738 9.58 -22.74 13.01
C TRP A 738 9.79 -23.86 14.03
N THR A 739 8.72 -24.29 14.70
CA THR A 739 8.79 -25.26 15.80
C THR A 739 7.67 -26.29 15.70
N LEU A 740 8.03 -27.57 15.71
CA LEU A 740 7.06 -28.66 15.83
C LEU A 740 6.57 -28.81 17.27
N LEU A 741 5.25 -28.89 17.44
CA LEU A 741 4.56 -29.11 18.70
C LEU A 741 3.86 -30.48 18.69
N ASP A 742 3.59 -31.04 19.86
CA ASP A 742 2.77 -32.25 20.06
C ASP A 742 1.39 -31.90 20.66
N GLU A 743 0.50 -32.91 20.68
CA GLU A 743 -0.84 -32.87 21.26
C GLU A 743 -1.75 -31.71 20.74
N PRO A 744 -2.20 -31.72 19.46
CA PRO A 744 -1.80 -32.62 18.38
C PRO A 744 -0.50 -32.17 17.68
N SER A 745 0.09 -33.07 16.88
CA SER A 745 1.23 -32.74 16.01
C SER A 745 0.89 -31.56 15.10
N ARG A 746 1.74 -30.52 15.12
CA ARG A 746 1.56 -29.31 14.30
C ARG A 746 2.83 -28.49 14.21
N LEU A 747 2.92 -27.65 13.19
CA LEU A 747 3.99 -26.70 12.98
C LEU A 747 3.60 -25.30 13.44
N GLU A 748 4.29 -24.76 14.44
CA GLU A 748 4.19 -23.36 14.86
C GLU A 748 5.17 -22.50 14.07
N HIS A 749 4.68 -21.39 13.53
CA HIS A 749 5.46 -20.32 12.93
C HIS A 749 5.34 -19.05 13.79
N VAL A 750 6.45 -18.66 14.41
CA VAL A 750 6.58 -17.36 15.09
C VAL A 750 7.36 -16.41 14.17
N VAL A 751 6.69 -15.38 13.69
CA VAL A 751 7.21 -14.49 12.66
C VAL A 751 8.21 -13.51 13.28
N VAL A 752 9.51 -13.68 12.98
CA VAL A 752 10.61 -12.87 13.57
C VAL A 752 11.40 -12.08 12.51
N GLY A 753 11.81 -10.85 12.85
CA GLY A 753 12.53 -9.95 11.93
C GLY A 753 11.61 -9.20 10.96
N ASP A 754 12.16 -8.32 10.11
CA ASP A 754 11.40 -7.61 9.07
C ASP A 754 11.63 -8.26 7.69
N GLY A 755 10.67 -8.15 6.77
CA GLY A 755 10.74 -8.75 5.41
C GLY A 755 9.85 -9.99 5.21
N ARG A 756 9.82 -10.57 4.00
CA ARG A 756 9.03 -11.78 3.74
C ARG A 756 9.80 -13.02 4.17
N ARG A 757 9.08 -14.04 4.65
CA ARG A 757 9.66 -15.34 4.98
C ARG A 757 8.72 -16.47 4.63
N ALA A 758 9.27 -17.50 4.00
CA ALA A 758 8.56 -18.70 3.66
C ALA A 758 9.47 -19.93 3.80
N ILE A 759 8.84 -21.08 4.00
CA ILE A 759 9.46 -22.40 3.85
C ILE A 759 8.74 -23.17 2.76
N THR A 760 9.48 -23.93 1.97
CA THR A 760 8.94 -24.82 0.93
C THR A 760 9.23 -26.27 1.28
N TRP A 761 8.34 -27.16 0.85
CA TRP A 761 8.46 -28.58 1.14
C TRP A 761 9.33 -29.31 0.10
N ASN A 762 10.48 -29.83 0.52
CA ASN A 762 11.47 -30.42 -0.38
C ASN A 762 11.02 -31.74 -1.03
N GLU A 763 9.97 -32.37 -0.52
CA GLU A 763 9.45 -33.62 -1.11
C GLU A 763 8.66 -33.38 -2.41
N VAL A 764 8.06 -32.18 -2.54
CA VAL A 764 7.34 -31.74 -3.73
C VAL A 764 8.30 -31.18 -4.79
N ASP A 765 9.41 -30.57 -4.35
CA ASP A 765 10.34 -29.81 -5.19
C ASP A 765 9.67 -28.61 -5.89
N LYS A 766 10.32 -28.02 -6.91
CA LYS A 766 9.72 -26.98 -7.77
C LYS A 766 8.62 -27.59 -8.64
N VAL A 767 7.42 -27.06 -8.51
CA VAL A 767 6.28 -27.38 -9.39
C VAL A 767 6.28 -26.39 -10.56
N HIS A 768 6.12 -26.88 -11.78
CA HIS A 768 5.86 -26.07 -12.97
C HIS A 768 4.41 -26.30 -13.42
N GLY A 769 3.69 -25.21 -13.66
CA GLY A 769 2.33 -25.23 -14.18
C GLY A 769 1.27 -25.41 -13.10
N ASP A 770 0.45 -26.46 -13.21
CA ASP A 770 -0.76 -26.60 -12.40
C ASP A 770 -0.45 -27.17 -11.01
N VAL A 771 -0.98 -26.50 -9.98
CA VAL A 771 -0.77 -26.86 -8.59
C VAL A 771 -1.93 -26.42 -7.71
N GLU A 772 -2.33 -27.29 -6.79
CA GLU A 772 -3.20 -26.96 -5.67
C GLU A 772 -2.44 -27.18 -4.36
N VAL A 773 -2.60 -26.27 -3.41
CA VAL A 773 -2.08 -26.41 -2.05
C VAL A 773 -3.23 -26.28 -1.05
N SER A 774 -3.18 -27.05 0.02
CA SER A 774 -4.17 -26.99 1.10
C SER A 774 -3.50 -27.03 2.47
N GLY A 775 -4.19 -26.53 3.49
CA GLY A 775 -3.72 -26.63 4.86
C GLY A 775 -4.81 -26.41 5.89
N LEU A 776 -4.55 -26.89 7.11
CA LEU A 776 -5.35 -26.66 8.30
C LEU A 776 -4.56 -25.75 9.24
N VAL A 777 -5.07 -24.54 9.48
CA VAL A 777 -4.32 -23.45 10.13
C VAL A 777 -5.15 -22.68 11.15
N ARG A 778 -4.49 -22.17 12.20
CA ARG A 778 -5.04 -21.14 13.08
C ARG A 778 -4.01 -20.05 13.37
N ALA A 779 -4.48 -18.85 13.70
CA ALA A 779 -3.64 -17.77 14.23
C ALA A 779 -3.94 -17.53 15.71
N THR A 780 -2.91 -17.41 16.54
CA THR A 780 -3.04 -17.28 18.01
C THR A 780 -2.76 -15.87 18.54
N GLU A 781 -2.40 -14.94 17.66
CA GLU A 781 -2.16 -13.52 17.96
C GLU A 781 -2.96 -12.60 17.02
N SER A 782 -3.31 -11.40 17.49
CA SER A 782 -4.07 -10.41 16.74
C SER A 782 -3.25 -9.75 15.62
N GLY A 783 -3.81 -9.72 14.42
CA GLY A 783 -3.30 -8.92 13.30
C GLY A 783 -4.30 -8.79 12.16
N ASP A 784 -3.99 -7.94 11.20
CA ASP A 784 -4.82 -7.75 10.00
C ASP A 784 -4.83 -8.99 9.11
N THR A 785 -3.72 -9.74 9.09
CA THR A 785 -3.53 -10.95 8.28
C THR A 785 -3.19 -12.12 9.21
N LEU A 786 -3.95 -13.21 9.13
CA LEU A 786 -3.81 -14.34 10.05
C LEU A 786 -2.66 -15.28 9.63
N PHE A 787 -2.61 -15.67 8.35
CA PHE A 787 -1.64 -16.61 7.80
C PHE A 787 -1.45 -16.39 6.29
N GLN A 788 -0.40 -16.99 5.71
CA GLN A 788 -0.15 -16.99 4.27
C GLN A 788 0.17 -18.41 3.77
N LEU A 789 -0.59 -18.87 2.77
CA LEU A 789 -0.39 -20.16 2.10
C LEU A 789 0.15 -19.91 0.70
N HIS A 790 1.35 -20.41 0.39
CA HIS A 790 2.09 -20.07 -0.83
C HIS A 790 2.13 -21.23 -1.83
N LEU A 791 2.03 -20.90 -3.11
CA LEU A 791 2.42 -21.75 -4.23
C LEU A 791 3.38 -20.98 -5.14
N HIS A 792 4.16 -21.74 -5.93
CA HIS A 792 5.18 -21.18 -6.83
C HIS A 792 6.17 -20.24 -6.12
N GLY A 793 6.48 -20.51 -4.86
CA GLY A 793 7.55 -19.84 -4.13
C GLY A 793 8.90 -20.08 -4.78
N SER A 794 9.55 -19.05 -5.31
CA SER A 794 10.91 -19.14 -5.84
C SER A 794 11.79 -17.98 -5.37
N GLU A 795 13.09 -18.22 -5.52
CA GLU A 795 14.16 -17.24 -5.31
C GLU A 795 15.05 -17.31 -6.57
N GLU A 796 15.01 -16.27 -7.39
CA GLU A 796 15.91 -16.09 -8.54
C GLU A 796 16.85 -14.91 -8.25
N GLY A 797 18.07 -15.19 -7.79
CA GLY A 797 18.94 -14.16 -7.21
C GLY A 797 18.51 -13.78 -5.79
N ASP A 798 18.38 -12.48 -5.49
CA ASP A 798 17.89 -11.94 -4.19
C ASP A 798 16.38 -11.61 -4.24
N VAL A 799 15.62 -12.24 -5.15
CA VAL A 799 14.31 -11.76 -5.58
C VAL A 799 13.19 -12.73 -5.17
N GLU A 800 12.17 -12.21 -4.47
CA GLU A 800 11.12 -13.01 -3.81
C GLU A 800 9.87 -13.17 -4.70
N ASN A 801 9.58 -14.38 -5.17
CA ASN A 801 8.48 -14.69 -6.07
C ASN A 801 7.52 -15.72 -5.47
N SER A 802 6.20 -15.49 -5.50
CA SER A 802 5.17 -16.46 -5.08
C SER A 802 3.77 -15.98 -5.42
N TYR A 803 2.81 -16.88 -5.67
CA TYR A 803 1.42 -16.58 -5.36
C TYR A 803 1.10 -17.06 -3.95
N TYR A 804 0.20 -16.35 -3.27
CA TYR A 804 -0.28 -16.81 -1.98
C TYR A 804 -1.67 -16.28 -1.68
N ILE A 805 -2.34 -16.96 -0.76
CA ILE A 805 -3.59 -16.47 -0.18
C ILE A 805 -3.37 -16.01 1.24
N ASP A 806 -4.16 -15.03 1.65
CA ASP A 806 -4.33 -14.71 3.05
C ASP A 806 -5.81 -14.57 3.44
N LEU A 807 -6.07 -14.85 4.71
CA LEU A 807 -7.35 -14.62 5.38
C LEU A 807 -7.15 -13.51 6.41
N ARG A 808 -8.08 -12.56 6.46
CA ARG A 808 -7.94 -11.34 7.23
C ARG A 808 -9.00 -11.20 8.32
N SER A 809 -8.71 -10.38 9.32
CA SER A 809 -9.59 -10.15 10.47
C SER A 809 -10.80 -9.25 10.18
N ASP A 810 -10.87 -8.68 8.97
CA ASP A 810 -11.99 -7.90 8.42
C ASP A 810 -12.95 -8.74 7.54
N ASP A 811 -12.90 -10.07 7.68
CA ASP A 811 -13.72 -11.06 6.95
C ASP A 811 -13.41 -11.15 5.44
N GLU A 812 -12.18 -10.80 5.03
CA GLU A 812 -11.71 -10.88 3.64
C GLU A 812 -10.76 -12.07 3.38
N ILE A 813 -10.88 -12.70 2.20
CA ILE A 813 -9.89 -13.59 1.59
C ILE A 813 -9.28 -12.90 0.36
N ARG A 814 -7.95 -12.97 0.20
CA ARG A 814 -7.25 -12.37 -0.95
C ARG A 814 -6.37 -13.36 -1.67
N ILE A 815 -6.26 -13.20 -2.99
CA ILE A 815 -5.18 -13.78 -3.79
C ILE A 815 -4.14 -12.67 -4.00
N ASN A 816 -2.90 -12.98 -3.65
CA ASN A 816 -1.78 -12.06 -3.69
C ASN A 816 -0.65 -12.63 -4.55
N ARG A 817 0.20 -11.73 -5.05
CA ARG A 817 1.42 -12.07 -5.77
C ARG A 817 2.60 -11.33 -5.16
N ASN A 818 3.68 -12.06 -4.93
CA ASN A 818 5.03 -11.51 -4.90
C ASN A 818 5.66 -11.84 -6.25
N LEU A 819 6.08 -10.82 -6.99
CA LEU A 819 6.82 -11.00 -8.23
C LEU A 819 7.90 -9.93 -8.28
N ASP A 820 9.10 -10.37 -8.56
CA ASP A 820 10.33 -9.63 -8.52
C ASP A 820 10.58 -8.87 -7.20
N GLY A 821 10.14 -9.45 -6.08
CA GLY A 821 10.20 -8.81 -4.76
C GLY A 821 9.10 -7.77 -4.51
N THR A 822 8.20 -7.53 -5.47
CA THR A 822 7.06 -6.61 -5.34
C THR A 822 5.79 -7.32 -4.92
N PHE A 823 5.06 -6.74 -3.97
CA PHE A 823 3.77 -7.25 -3.51
C PHE A 823 2.63 -6.62 -4.32
N SER A 824 1.67 -7.44 -4.74
CA SER A 824 0.41 -7.01 -5.35
C SER A 824 -0.76 -7.80 -4.78
N VAL A 825 -1.87 -7.12 -4.47
CA VAL A 825 -3.16 -7.76 -4.27
C VAL A 825 -3.79 -7.94 -5.65
N LEU A 826 -4.07 -9.17 -6.04
CA LEU A 826 -4.66 -9.47 -7.34
C LEU A 826 -6.19 -9.40 -7.31
N GLU A 827 -6.80 -9.96 -6.27
CA GLU A 827 -8.26 -9.96 -6.08
C GLU A 827 -8.64 -10.19 -4.61
N THR A 828 -9.76 -9.62 -4.20
CA THR A 828 -10.30 -9.69 -2.82
C THR A 828 -11.77 -10.12 -2.83
N ALA A 829 -12.18 -10.94 -1.85
CA ALA A 829 -13.59 -11.28 -1.64
C ALA A 829 -13.94 -11.41 -0.15
N ASP A 830 -15.20 -11.15 0.20
CA ASP A 830 -15.74 -11.39 1.54
C ASP A 830 -16.01 -12.89 1.77
N VAL A 831 -15.63 -13.42 2.94
CA VAL A 831 -16.03 -14.77 3.37
C VAL A 831 -17.40 -14.78 4.07
N PRO A 832 -18.19 -15.87 3.99
CA PRO A 832 -19.56 -15.91 4.53
C PRO A 832 -19.63 -16.19 6.05
N PHE A 833 -18.52 -16.03 6.77
CA PHE A 833 -18.39 -16.26 8.21
C PHE A 833 -17.49 -15.18 8.81
N THR A 834 -17.57 -15.00 10.13
CA THR A 834 -16.67 -14.08 10.83
C THR A 834 -15.35 -14.77 11.13
N VAL A 835 -14.25 -14.11 10.80
CA VAL A 835 -12.90 -14.57 11.08
C VAL A 835 -12.59 -14.31 12.56
N GLU A 836 -12.26 -15.37 13.30
CA GLU A 836 -11.99 -15.34 14.73
C GLU A 836 -10.57 -15.83 15.02
N GLU A 837 -9.90 -15.18 15.97
CA GLU A 837 -8.62 -15.64 16.51
C GLU A 837 -8.78 -17.02 17.19
N ASP A 838 -7.70 -17.81 17.22
CA ASP A 838 -7.64 -19.15 17.83
C ASP A 838 -8.69 -20.14 17.29
N THR A 839 -9.16 -19.91 16.05
CA THR A 839 -10.06 -20.78 15.31
C THR A 839 -9.32 -21.49 14.18
N TRP A 840 -9.58 -22.78 14.02
CA TRP A 840 -9.01 -23.59 12.94
C TRP A 840 -9.78 -23.40 11.64
N TYR A 841 -9.06 -23.09 10.56
CA TYR A 841 -9.57 -22.92 9.22
C TYR A 841 -8.92 -23.91 8.26
N GLU A 842 -9.73 -24.53 7.42
CA GLU A 842 -9.29 -25.22 6.22
C GLU A 842 -9.12 -24.19 5.11
N VAL A 843 -8.03 -24.29 4.36
CA VAL A 843 -7.73 -23.39 3.25
C VAL A 843 -7.22 -24.13 2.03
N ALA A 844 -7.56 -23.60 0.86
CA ALA A 844 -7.11 -24.10 -0.43
C ALA A 844 -6.79 -22.96 -1.38
N LEU A 845 -5.67 -23.09 -2.09
CA LEU A 845 -5.25 -22.21 -3.18
C LEU A 845 -4.85 -23.07 -4.36
N GLN A 846 -5.38 -22.74 -5.54
CA GLN A 846 -5.10 -23.46 -6.77
C GLN A 846 -4.70 -22.50 -7.88
N ARG A 847 -3.76 -22.96 -8.71
CA ARG A 847 -3.47 -22.44 -10.03
C ARG A 847 -3.77 -23.53 -11.06
N GLU A 848 -4.65 -23.24 -12.01
CA GLU A 848 -4.97 -24.09 -13.16
C GLU A 848 -4.87 -23.21 -14.42
N ASP A 849 -3.93 -23.53 -15.32
CA ASP A 849 -3.49 -22.61 -16.37
C ASP A 849 -3.10 -21.24 -15.77
N ASP A 850 -3.69 -20.14 -16.24
CA ASP A 850 -3.47 -18.80 -15.70
C ASP A 850 -4.52 -18.43 -14.62
N ASN A 851 -5.42 -19.34 -14.25
CA ASN A 851 -6.50 -19.07 -13.33
C ASN A 851 -6.10 -19.42 -11.89
N LEU A 852 -6.02 -18.42 -11.03
CA LEU A 852 -5.82 -18.57 -9.59
C LEU A 852 -7.17 -18.55 -8.89
N ARG A 853 -7.37 -19.46 -7.94
CA ARG A 853 -8.61 -19.55 -7.16
C ARG A 853 -8.35 -19.98 -5.73
N ALA A 854 -9.11 -19.42 -4.80
CA ALA A 854 -8.95 -19.69 -3.38
C ALA A 854 -10.26 -19.82 -2.62
N LYS A 855 -10.21 -20.56 -1.52
CA LYS A 855 -11.30 -20.69 -0.57
C LYS A 855 -10.79 -21.05 0.83
N ALA A 856 -11.56 -20.63 1.82
CA ALA A 856 -11.35 -20.88 3.24
C ALA A 856 -12.68 -21.17 3.94
N TRP A 857 -12.67 -22.04 4.94
CA TRP A 857 -13.84 -22.34 5.77
C TRP A 857 -13.42 -22.82 7.17
N PRO A 858 -14.26 -22.62 8.22
CA PRO A 858 -13.96 -23.15 9.54
C PRO A 858 -13.87 -24.68 9.54
N HIS A 859 -12.89 -25.25 10.24
CA HIS A 859 -12.72 -26.70 10.31
C HIS A 859 -13.93 -27.37 10.98
N GLY A 860 -14.41 -28.47 10.39
CA GLY A 860 -15.63 -29.18 10.79
C GLY A 860 -16.93 -28.69 10.10
N GLU A 861 -16.88 -27.59 9.35
CA GLU A 861 -17.95 -27.19 8.41
C GLU A 861 -17.79 -27.88 7.05
N GLU A 862 -18.83 -27.82 6.20
CA GLU A 862 -18.81 -28.39 4.85
C GLU A 862 -17.99 -27.50 3.89
N GLU A 863 -17.10 -28.11 3.09
CA GLU A 863 -16.29 -27.40 2.09
C GLU A 863 -17.19 -26.64 1.10
N PRO A 864 -16.91 -25.36 0.80
CA PRO A 864 -17.66 -24.60 -0.20
C PRO A 864 -17.62 -25.28 -1.58
N GLU A 865 -18.81 -25.41 -2.21
CA GLU A 865 -18.93 -25.97 -3.58
C GLU A 865 -18.22 -25.09 -4.62
N ASP A 866 -18.31 -23.76 -4.48
CA ASP A 866 -17.70 -22.79 -5.38
C ASP A 866 -16.43 -22.18 -4.75
N TRP A 867 -15.46 -21.83 -5.60
CA TRP A 867 -14.32 -21.00 -5.20
C TRP A 867 -14.80 -19.60 -4.80
N GLN A 868 -14.23 -19.04 -3.73
CA GLN A 868 -14.69 -17.79 -3.14
C GLN A 868 -14.06 -16.57 -3.82
N VAL A 869 -12.82 -16.69 -4.27
CA VAL A 869 -12.09 -15.67 -5.01
C VAL A 869 -11.36 -16.29 -6.19
N THR A 870 -11.31 -15.60 -7.32
CA THR A 870 -10.72 -16.09 -8.57
C THR A 870 -10.16 -14.93 -9.39
N VAL A 871 -8.98 -15.09 -9.98
CA VAL A 871 -8.31 -14.09 -10.82
C VAL A 871 -7.48 -14.77 -11.91
N ASP A 872 -7.40 -14.16 -13.09
CA ASP A 872 -6.50 -14.61 -14.16
C ASP A 872 -5.18 -13.85 -14.06
N ASP A 873 -4.06 -14.57 -13.89
CA ASP A 873 -2.72 -14.00 -13.85
C ASP A 873 -1.68 -15.02 -14.35
N SER A 874 -0.99 -14.67 -15.42
CA SER A 874 -0.02 -15.55 -16.12
C SER A 874 1.43 -15.19 -15.81
N SER A 875 1.68 -14.26 -14.88
CA SER A 875 3.01 -13.65 -14.71
C SER A 875 4.03 -14.59 -14.08
N HIS A 876 3.57 -15.63 -13.38
CA HIS A 876 4.42 -16.58 -12.69
C HIS A 876 3.84 -18.00 -12.81
N SER A 877 4.68 -19.00 -12.98
CA SER A 877 4.20 -20.34 -13.38
C SER A 877 5.00 -21.50 -12.79
N TYR A 878 5.99 -21.23 -11.92
CA TYR A 878 6.77 -22.29 -11.31
C TYR A 878 7.35 -21.91 -9.95
N GLY A 879 7.64 -22.90 -9.11
CA GLY A 879 8.30 -22.74 -7.81
C GLY A 879 7.81 -23.74 -6.77
N GLY A 880 8.29 -23.61 -5.54
CA GLY A 880 7.92 -24.49 -4.43
C GLY A 880 6.54 -24.19 -3.84
N ALA A 881 5.91 -25.22 -3.28
CA ALA A 881 4.71 -25.07 -2.45
C ALA A 881 5.12 -24.93 -0.97
N GLY A 882 4.47 -24.03 -0.23
CA GLY A 882 4.96 -23.67 1.09
C GLY A 882 4.07 -22.81 1.97
N LEU A 883 4.64 -22.46 3.12
CA LEU A 883 4.00 -21.71 4.20
C LEU A 883 4.82 -20.46 4.49
N GLY A 884 4.18 -19.33 4.79
CA GLY A 884 4.91 -18.07 4.99
C GLY A 884 4.18 -17.02 5.80
N HIS A 885 4.86 -15.88 6.00
CA HIS A 885 4.28 -14.66 6.57
C HIS A 885 5.18 -13.42 6.34
N VAL A 886 4.62 -12.21 6.47
CA VAL A 886 5.38 -10.94 6.41
C VAL A 886 5.23 -10.05 7.65
N THR A 887 4.20 -10.23 8.46
CA THR A 887 3.96 -9.38 9.64
C THR A 887 4.70 -9.89 10.87
N THR A 888 5.71 -9.14 11.33
CA THR A 888 6.49 -9.42 12.54
C THR A 888 5.61 -9.55 13.78
N GLY A 889 5.84 -10.61 14.58
CA GLY A 889 5.11 -10.85 15.83
C GLY A 889 3.86 -11.73 15.67
N MET A 890 3.43 -12.02 14.45
CA MET A 890 2.34 -12.97 14.23
C MET A 890 2.75 -14.40 14.62
N VAL A 891 1.78 -15.17 15.10
CA VAL A 891 1.94 -16.60 15.41
C VAL A 891 0.81 -17.37 14.74
N ASN A 892 1.18 -18.29 13.86
CA ASN A 892 0.24 -19.24 13.25
C ASN A 892 0.71 -20.68 13.44
N GLU A 893 -0.25 -21.58 13.56
CA GLU A 893 -0.03 -23.01 13.77
C GLU A 893 -0.70 -23.79 12.64
N TRP A 894 0.04 -24.71 12.02
CA TRP A 894 -0.41 -25.55 10.91
C TRP A 894 -0.46 -27.01 11.36
N ALA A 895 -1.65 -27.61 11.40
CA ALA A 895 -1.83 -29.01 11.76
C ALA A 895 -1.75 -29.94 10.53
N PHE A 896 -1.92 -29.39 9.33
CA PHE A 896 -1.88 -30.16 8.08
C PHE A 896 -1.39 -29.29 6.93
N PHE A 897 -0.66 -29.89 5.99
CA PHE A 897 -0.30 -29.29 4.71
C PHE A 897 -0.29 -30.35 3.60
N SER A 898 -0.79 -30.00 2.43
CA SER A 898 -0.84 -30.90 1.29
C SER A 898 -0.68 -30.17 -0.03
N VAL A 899 -0.25 -30.92 -1.05
CA VAL A 899 0.00 -30.41 -2.40
C VAL A 899 -0.51 -31.41 -3.43
N GLY A 900 -1.28 -30.94 -4.39
CA GLY A 900 -1.61 -31.63 -5.63
C GLY A 900 -0.89 -30.97 -6.80
N THR A 901 -0.20 -31.76 -7.61
CA THR A 901 0.56 -31.31 -8.80
C THR A 901 -0.06 -31.96 -10.04
N GLY A 902 0.02 -31.30 -11.19
CA GLY A 902 -0.39 -31.86 -12.49
C GLY A 902 -1.83 -32.37 -12.49
N ASP A 903 -2.81 -31.46 -12.52
CA ASP A 903 -4.26 -31.73 -12.47
C ASP A 903 -4.80 -32.48 -11.21
N GLU A 904 -3.96 -32.95 -10.27
CA GLU A 904 -4.43 -33.60 -9.04
C GLU A 904 -4.81 -32.54 -7.98
N GLU A 905 -5.91 -32.80 -7.27
CA GLU A 905 -6.36 -31.96 -6.15
C GLU A 905 -5.48 -32.20 -4.90
N ALA A 906 -5.26 -31.15 -4.11
CA ALA A 906 -4.57 -31.27 -2.83
C ALA A 906 -5.48 -31.97 -1.81
N PRO A 907 -5.02 -33.04 -1.14
CA PRO A 907 -5.78 -33.69 -0.07
C PRO A 907 -6.25 -32.70 1.01
N ARG A 908 -7.45 -32.87 1.55
CA ARG A 908 -7.94 -32.08 2.71
C ARG A 908 -7.57 -32.74 4.03
N ALA A 909 -7.50 -31.96 5.11
CA ALA A 909 -7.16 -32.50 6.41
C ALA A 909 -8.24 -33.52 6.89
N PRO A 910 -7.84 -34.61 7.55
CA PRO A 910 -8.79 -35.53 8.17
C PRO A 910 -9.66 -34.84 9.22
N GLY A 911 -10.95 -35.19 9.28
CA GLY A 911 -11.91 -34.54 10.20
C GLY A 911 -11.71 -34.87 11.68
N ASP A 912 -10.90 -35.88 11.99
CA ASP A 912 -10.50 -36.32 13.32
C ASP A 912 -9.07 -35.88 13.70
N LEU A 913 -8.41 -35.07 12.86
CA LEU A 913 -7.00 -34.70 13.03
C LEU A 913 -6.72 -33.93 14.32
N LEU A 914 -7.68 -33.15 14.80
CA LEU A 914 -7.56 -32.33 16.03
C LEU A 914 -8.13 -33.01 17.27
N ASP A 915 -8.67 -34.22 17.14
CA ASP A 915 -9.18 -34.95 18.30
C ASP A 915 -8.01 -35.31 19.24
N PRO A 916 -8.19 -35.21 20.57
CA PRO A 916 -7.14 -35.55 21.50
C PRO A 916 -6.72 -37.01 21.33
N GLU A 917 -5.40 -37.25 21.31
CA GLU A 917 -4.85 -38.61 21.27
C GLU A 917 -5.39 -39.42 22.48
N VAL A 918 -5.81 -40.65 22.22
CA VAL A 918 -6.46 -41.50 23.23
C VAL A 918 -5.44 -41.90 24.30
N ASP A 919 -5.68 -41.51 25.56
CA ASP A 919 -4.79 -41.78 26.69
C ASP A 919 -5.06 -43.17 27.27
N GLU A 920 -4.22 -44.12 26.87
CA GLU A 920 -4.22 -45.51 27.33
C GLU A 920 -3.45 -45.74 28.64
N THR A 921 -2.80 -44.69 29.18
CA THR A 921 -1.81 -44.83 30.24
C THR A 921 -2.38 -45.45 31.50
N GLU A 922 -3.58 -45.04 31.94
CA GLU A 922 -4.20 -45.58 33.14
C GLU A 922 -4.63 -47.05 32.98
N LEU A 923 -5.18 -47.41 31.82
CA LEU A 923 -5.55 -48.79 31.46
C LEU A 923 -4.31 -49.70 31.43
N GLN A 924 -3.28 -49.28 30.68
CA GLN A 924 -2.02 -50.02 30.58
C GLN A 924 -1.34 -50.19 31.94
N ASN A 925 -1.32 -49.14 32.78
CA ASN A 925 -0.78 -49.22 34.13
C ASN A 925 -1.60 -50.18 35.01
N ARG A 926 -2.92 -50.22 34.85
CA ARG A 926 -3.78 -51.12 35.63
C ARG A 926 -3.56 -52.58 35.24
N VAL A 927 -3.49 -52.89 33.95
CA VAL A 927 -3.13 -54.22 33.42
C VAL A 927 -1.79 -54.67 33.99
N ASN A 928 -0.75 -53.84 33.87
CA ASN A 928 0.58 -54.12 34.42
C ASN A 928 0.54 -54.40 35.92
N LYS A 929 -0.18 -53.57 36.68
CA LYS A 929 -0.30 -53.72 38.13
C LYS A 929 -0.98 -55.04 38.53
N ILE A 930 -2.03 -55.46 37.82
CA ILE A 930 -2.70 -56.73 38.12
C ILE A 930 -1.76 -57.92 37.86
N TYR A 931 -0.96 -57.87 36.79
CA TYR A 931 0.08 -58.88 36.55
C TYR A 931 1.18 -58.87 37.63
N GLU A 932 1.54 -57.70 38.16
CA GLU A 932 2.50 -57.59 39.27
C GLU A 932 1.98 -58.11 40.62
N GLU A 933 0.66 -58.21 40.79
CA GLU A 933 0.04 -58.70 42.03
C GLU A 933 0.18 -60.22 42.22
N ASP A 934 0.66 -60.97 41.20
CA ASP A 934 1.02 -62.41 41.24
C ASP A 934 -0.07 -63.28 41.88
N LEU A 935 -1.32 -63.06 41.46
CA LEU A 935 -2.50 -63.72 42.00
C LEU A 935 -2.53 -65.19 41.58
N ASN A 936 -2.93 -66.06 42.50
CA ASN A 936 -3.09 -67.49 42.23
C ASN A 936 -4.57 -67.85 42.09
N GLU A 937 -4.93 -68.49 40.97
CA GLU A 937 -6.27 -68.99 40.67
C GLU A 937 -6.86 -69.83 41.81
N GLU A 938 -6.02 -70.65 42.45
CA GLU A 938 -6.44 -71.58 43.51
C GLU A 938 -6.94 -70.87 44.80
N ASP A 939 -6.64 -69.57 44.96
CA ASP A 939 -7.04 -68.78 46.13
C ASP A 939 -8.46 -68.19 45.98
N TYR A 940 -9.07 -68.27 44.80
CA TYR A 940 -10.33 -67.59 44.45
C TYR A 940 -11.37 -68.53 43.84
N THR A 941 -12.65 -68.16 43.90
CA THR A 941 -13.70 -68.94 43.25
C THR A 941 -13.54 -68.91 41.73
N ASP A 942 -13.79 -70.06 41.08
CA ASP A 942 -13.71 -70.21 39.61
C ASP A 942 -14.48 -69.10 38.86
N GLU A 943 -15.63 -68.67 39.38
CA GLU A 943 -16.48 -67.64 38.76
C GLU A 943 -15.81 -66.26 38.82
N SER A 944 -15.38 -65.81 40.00
CA SER A 944 -14.75 -64.49 40.15
C SER A 944 -13.38 -64.41 39.46
N TRP A 945 -12.65 -65.53 39.38
CA TRP A 945 -11.38 -65.61 38.68
C TRP A 945 -11.55 -65.51 37.15
N GLN A 946 -12.59 -66.17 36.59
CA GLN A 946 -12.88 -66.08 35.17
C GLN A 946 -13.30 -64.66 34.76
N ASP A 947 -14.11 -63.97 35.59
CA ASP A 947 -14.52 -62.58 35.32
C ASP A 947 -13.30 -61.63 35.23
N LEU A 948 -12.27 -61.83 36.06
CA LEU A 948 -11.02 -61.07 35.98
C LEU A 948 -10.22 -61.39 34.72
N GLN A 949 -10.16 -62.66 34.29
CA GLN A 949 -9.48 -63.03 33.06
C GLN A 949 -10.15 -62.43 31.81
N ASP A 950 -11.48 -62.45 31.77
CA ASP A 950 -12.23 -61.89 30.65
C ASP A 950 -12.07 -60.37 30.57
N ALA A 951 -12.06 -59.67 31.71
CA ALA A 951 -11.81 -58.23 31.76
C ALA A 951 -10.37 -57.86 31.40
N LEU A 952 -9.37 -58.67 31.80
CA LEU A 952 -7.97 -58.49 31.37
C LEU A 952 -7.83 -58.66 29.85
N ALA A 953 -8.45 -59.69 29.28
CA ALA A 953 -8.41 -59.92 27.84
C ALA A 953 -9.07 -58.78 27.04
N HIS A 954 -10.20 -58.25 27.53
CA HIS A 954 -10.85 -57.10 26.89
C HIS A 954 -9.98 -55.84 26.97
N ALA A 955 -9.36 -55.58 28.12
CA ALA A 955 -8.44 -54.45 28.29
C ALA A 955 -7.23 -54.55 27.35
N GLU A 956 -6.65 -55.74 27.18
CA GLU A 956 -5.56 -55.96 26.21
C GLU A 956 -6.03 -55.79 24.76
N ASP A 957 -7.22 -56.28 24.41
CA ASP A 957 -7.79 -56.09 23.06
C ASP A 957 -8.03 -54.61 22.73
N VAL A 958 -8.42 -53.79 23.73
CA VAL A 958 -8.60 -52.34 23.56
C VAL A 958 -7.26 -51.62 23.42
N LEU A 959 -6.23 -51.99 24.20
CA LEU A 959 -4.87 -51.44 24.07
C LEU A 959 -4.16 -51.83 22.77
N ASP A 960 -4.55 -52.96 22.16
CA ASP A 960 -4.01 -53.42 20.88
C ASP A 960 -4.80 -52.88 19.66
N ASP A 961 -5.90 -52.15 19.87
CA ASP A 961 -6.73 -51.56 18.81
C ASP A 961 -6.34 -50.10 18.52
N PRO A 962 -5.65 -49.81 17.40
CA PRO A 962 -5.24 -48.45 17.05
C PRO A 962 -6.41 -47.51 16.72
N GLY A 963 -7.65 -47.99 16.69
CA GLY A 963 -8.86 -47.19 16.51
C GLY A 963 -9.76 -47.10 17.76
N ALA A 964 -9.26 -47.54 18.93
CA ALA A 964 -10.03 -47.46 20.18
C ALA A 964 -10.33 -45.99 20.53
N SER A 965 -11.56 -45.72 20.96
CA SER A 965 -11.95 -44.40 21.48
C SER A 965 -11.62 -44.27 22.98
N GLN A 966 -11.49 -43.03 23.47
CA GLN A 966 -11.28 -42.80 24.92
C GLN A 966 -12.39 -43.41 25.78
N ASP A 967 -13.64 -43.41 25.30
CA ASP A 967 -14.77 -44.05 26.01
C ASP A 967 -14.59 -45.58 26.12
N GLU A 968 -13.95 -46.22 25.13
CA GLU A 968 -13.64 -47.65 25.15
C GLU A 968 -12.48 -47.97 26.11
N VAL A 969 -11.45 -47.11 26.14
CA VAL A 969 -10.33 -47.21 27.09
C VAL A 969 -10.81 -47.02 28.53
N ASP A 970 -11.61 -45.99 28.79
CA ASP A 970 -12.18 -45.72 30.11
C ASP A 970 -13.13 -46.84 30.54
N GLY A 971 -13.96 -47.34 29.62
CA GLY A 971 -14.86 -48.47 29.86
C GLY A 971 -14.10 -49.75 30.22
N ALA A 972 -13.05 -50.08 29.48
CA ALA A 972 -12.20 -51.24 29.76
C ALA A 972 -11.47 -51.10 31.10
N LEU A 973 -11.03 -49.89 31.47
CA LEU A 973 -10.41 -49.62 32.77
C LEU A 973 -11.40 -49.82 33.93
N ASP A 974 -12.62 -49.33 33.79
CA ASP A 974 -13.68 -49.50 34.78
C ASP A 974 -14.06 -50.98 34.95
N ASP A 975 -14.23 -51.71 33.85
CA ASP A 975 -14.54 -53.14 33.87
C ASP A 975 -13.40 -53.95 34.52
N LEU A 976 -12.15 -53.63 34.17
CA LEU A 976 -10.96 -54.27 34.75
C LEU A 976 -10.83 -53.99 36.25
N ASN A 977 -11.08 -52.75 36.67
CA ASN A 977 -11.12 -52.39 38.09
C ASN A 977 -12.23 -53.14 38.83
N HIS A 978 -13.42 -53.22 38.24
CA HIS A 978 -14.56 -53.89 38.83
C HIS A 978 -14.32 -55.39 39.02
N ALA A 979 -13.84 -56.08 37.97
CA ALA A 979 -13.54 -57.50 38.03
C ALA A 979 -12.44 -57.80 39.05
N ARG A 980 -11.43 -56.94 39.15
CA ARG A 980 -10.34 -57.09 40.11
C ARG A 980 -10.81 -56.95 41.56
N ASP A 981 -11.64 -55.96 41.85
CA ASP A 981 -12.25 -55.75 43.17
C ASP A 981 -13.29 -56.84 43.52
N GLY A 982 -13.86 -57.49 42.49
CA GLY A 982 -14.84 -58.56 42.59
C GLY A 982 -14.30 -59.96 42.89
N LEU A 983 -12.99 -60.15 43.04
CA LEU A 983 -12.42 -61.46 43.37
C LEU A 983 -12.92 -61.98 44.74
N GLU A 984 -13.46 -63.20 44.77
CA GLU A 984 -13.96 -63.87 45.96
C GLU A 984 -13.01 -65.00 46.40
N ALA A 985 -12.38 -64.85 47.57
CA ALA A 985 -11.42 -65.84 48.06
C ALA A 985 -12.08 -67.14 48.59
N ILE A 986 -11.43 -68.28 48.38
CA ILE A 986 -11.83 -69.57 48.95
C ILE A 986 -11.34 -69.65 50.41
N THR A 987 -12.24 -69.83 51.39
CA THR A 987 -11.85 -70.03 52.80
C THR A 987 -11.39 -71.48 53.06
N PRO A 988 -10.18 -71.71 53.59
CA PRO A 988 -9.70 -73.04 53.95
C PRO A 988 -10.38 -73.61 55.22
N ILE A 989 -10.40 -74.95 55.39
CA ILE A 989 -11.10 -75.63 56.49
C ILE A 989 -10.15 -75.84 57.67
N SER A 990 -10.48 -75.33 58.87
CA SER A 990 -9.61 -75.49 60.05
C SER A 990 -10.04 -76.66 60.95
N ALA A 991 -9.16 -77.14 61.83
CA ALA A 991 -9.56 -78.13 62.85
C ALA A 991 -10.61 -77.57 63.81
N ALA A 992 -10.72 -76.25 63.96
CA ALA A 992 -11.81 -75.62 64.72
C ALA A 992 -13.17 -75.77 64.02
N ASP A 993 -13.19 -75.75 62.68
CA ASP A 993 -14.40 -75.98 61.90
C ASP A 993 -14.84 -77.46 62.02
N ILE A 994 -13.89 -78.39 61.95
CA ILE A 994 -14.16 -79.83 62.19
C ILE A 994 -14.65 -80.05 63.63
N GLU A 995 -14.11 -79.33 64.61
CA GLU A 995 -14.56 -79.38 66.00
C GLU A 995 -16.03 -78.96 66.13
N ALA A 996 -16.45 -77.90 65.44
CA ALA A 996 -17.85 -77.48 65.40
C ALA A 996 -18.76 -78.55 64.75
N VAL A 997 -18.27 -79.23 63.70
CA VAL A 997 -19.02 -80.34 63.08
C VAL A 997 -19.17 -81.54 64.03
N VAL A 998 -18.15 -81.84 64.84
CA VAL A 998 -18.25 -82.87 65.88
C VAL A 998 -19.33 -82.52 66.92
N GLU A 999 -19.42 -81.25 67.34
CA GLU A 999 -20.47 -80.81 68.26
C GLU A 999 -21.88 -80.94 67.67
N ASP A 1000 -22.05 -80.58 66.40
CA ASP A 1000 -23.34 -80.70 65.71
C ASP A 1000 -23.76 -82.16 65.51
N LEU A 1001 -22.83 -83.03 65.08
CA LEU A 1001 -23.10 -84.46 64.94
C LEU A 1001 -23.43 -85.13 66.28
N ALA A 1002 -22.83 -84.68 67.38
CA ALA A 1002 -23.21 -85.15 68.71
C ALA A 1002 -24.62 -84.68 69.10
N SER A 1003 -24.98 -83.44 68.78
CA SER A 1003 -26.34 -82.88 69.00
C SER A 1003 -27.40 -83.67 68.22
N ASP A 1004 -27.06 -84.14 67.02
CA ASP A 1004 -27.92 -84.96 66.17
C ASP A 1004 -27.99 -86.44 66.60
N GLY A 1005 -27.23 -86.84 67.63
CA GLY A 1005 -27.22 -88.20 68.18
C GLY A 1005 -26.43 -89.20 67.35
N GLU A 1006 -25.58 -88.72 66.44
CA GLU A 1006 -24.69 -89.54 65.59
C GLU A 1006 -23.41 -90.00 66.33
N ILE A 1007 -23.18 -89.47 67.54
CA ILE A 1007 -22.12 -89.87 68.47
C ILE A 1007 -22.75 -90.44 69.74
N ALA A 1008 -22.35 -91.66 70.13
CA ALA A 1008 -23.10 -92.51 71.06
C ALA A 1008 -23.07 -92.04 72.52
N ASP A 1009 -21.99 -91.38 72.97
CA ASP A 1009 -21.85 -90.84 74.31
C ASP A 1009 -20.85 -89.68 74.42
N ASP A 1010 -20.91 -88.97 75.55
CA ASP A 1010 -20.05 -87.82 75.86
C ASP A 1010 -18.55 -88.16 75.91
N GLU A 1011 -18.20 -89.43 76.14
CA GLU A 1011 -16.79 -89.85 76.20
C GLU A 1011 -16.20 -89.97 74.79
N ALA A 1012 -16.98 -90.48 73.83
CA ALA A 1012 -16.61 -90.53 72.41
C ALA A 1012 -16.50 -89.12 71.80
N MET A 1013 -17.48 -88.23 72.04
CA MET A 1013 -17.42 -86.83 71.59
C MET A 1013 -16.17 -86.14 72.14
N ARG A 1014 -15.94 -86.25 73.46
CA ARG A 1014 -14.80 -85.60 74.10
C ARG A 1014 -13.44 -86.10 73.59
N ALA A 1015 -13.35 -87.37 73.20
CA ALA A 1015 -12.13 -87.90 72.60
C ALA A 1015 -11.82 -87.25 71.24
N LEU A 1016 -12.83 -87.07 70.39
CA LEU A 1016 -12.69 -86.42 69.08
C LEU A 1016 -12.37 -84.94 69.23
N THR A 1017 -13.12 -84.22 70.05
CA THR A 1017 -12.90 -82.79 70.33
C THR A 1017 -11.50 -82.54 70.90
N VAL A 1018 -11.04 -83.32 71.90
CA VAL A 1018 -9.69 -83.12 72.48
C VAL A 1018 -8.57 -83.34 71.47
N HIS A 1019 -8.77 -84.28 70.54
CA HIS A 1019 -7.81 -84.52 69.47
C HIS A 1019 -7.77 -83.35 68.49
N LEU A 1020 -8.93 -82.86 68.05
CA LEU A 1020 -9.05 -81.70 67.15
C LEU A 1020 -8.56 -80.39 67.79
N THR A 1021 -8.83 -80.14 69.07
CA THR A 1021 -8.26 -78.98 69.78
C THR A 1021 -6.73 -79.02 69.82
N SER A 1022 -6.14 -80.22 69.83
CA SER A 1022 -4.68 -80.38 69.76
C SER A 1022 -4.15 -80.09 68.35
N VAL A 1023 -4.89 -80.50 67.30
CA VAL A 1023 -4.59 -80.17 65.91
C VAL A 1023 -4.70 -78.67 65.68
N HIS A 1024 -5.78 -78.05 66.14
CA HIS A 1024 -5.99 -76.60 66.08
C HIS A 1024 -4.84 -75.82 66.74
N HIS A 1025 -4.28 -76.34 67.84
CA HIS A 1025 -3.11 -75.74 68.46
C HIS A 1025 -1.84 -75.83 67.60
N TYR A 1026 -1.70 -76.88 66.78
CA TYR A 1026 -0.61 -77.02 65.82
C TYR A 1026 -0.82 -76.15 64.58
N GLU A 1027 -2.07 -75.98 64.13
CA GLU A 1027 -2.45 -75.01 63.09
C GLU A 1027 -2.08 -73.58 63.51
N ASP A 1028 -2.48 -73.16 64.72
CA ASP A 1028 -2.13 -71.84 65.29
C ASP A 1028 -0.61 -71.60 65.38
N GLN A 1029 0.19 -72.66 65.46
CA GLN A 1029 1.66 -72.58 65.54
C GLN A 1029 2.34 -72.71 64.17
N GLY A 1030 1.59 -72.97 63.10
CA GLY A 1030 2.13 -73.21 61.76
C GLY A 1030 2.95 -74.50 61.66
N GLU A 1031 2.71 -75.49 62.52
CA GLU A 1031 3.49 -76.73 62.57
C GLU A 1031 2.93 -77.79 61.59
N ALA A 1032 3.02 -77.53 60.28
CA ALA A 1032 2.40 -78.31 59.20
C ALA A 1032 2.61 -79.84 59.28
N GLU A 1033 3.86 -80.30 59.47
CA GLU A 1033 4.16 -81.74 59.62
C GLU A 1033 3.40 -82.38 60.80
N LYS A 1034 3.13 -81.62 61.87
CA LYS A 1034 2.36 -82.12 63.03
C LYS A 1034 0.86 -82.06 62.79
N VAL A 1035 0.36 -81.07 62.06
CA VAL A 1035 -1.06 -81.00 61.67
C VAL A 1035 -1.41 -82.23 60.83
N VAL A 1036 -0.67 -82.48 59.75
CA VAL A 1036 -0.87 -83.65 58.88
C VAL A 1036 -0.74 -84.96 59.67
N GLN A 1037 0.32 -85.12 60.48
CA GLN A 1037 0.53 -86.33 61.27
C GLN A 1037 -0.60 -86.57 62.31
N HIS A 1038 -1.07 -85.52 62.99
CA HIS A 1038 -2.13 -85.67 63.96
C HIS A 1038 -3.49 -85.91 63.29
N MET A 1039 -3.73 -85.39 62.10
CA MET A 1039 -4.95 -85.66 61.34
C MET A 1039 -4.98 -87.08 60.76
N GLU A 1040 -3.84 -87.65 60.33
CA GLU A 1040 -3.75 -89.10 60.06
C GLU A 1040 -4.10 -89.92 61.31
N GLY A 1041 -3.62 -89.50 62.49
CA GLY A 1041 -4.00 -90.09 63.77
C GLY A 1041 -5.47 -89.85 64.16
N PHE A 1042 -6.11 -88.83 63.60
CA PHE A 1042 -7.54 -88.57 63.78
C PHE A 1042 -8.38 -89.54 62.94
N HIS A 1043 -7.96 -89.88 61.72
CA HIS A 1043 -8.59 -90.96 60.94
C HIS A 1043 -8.53 -92.30 61.68
N ASP A 1044 -7.38 -92.66 62.25
CA ASP A 1044 -7.25 -93.87 63.07
C ASP A 1044 -8.23 -93.86 64.27
N LEU A 1045 -8.44 -92.69 64.87
CA LEU A 1045 -9.40 -92.50 65.95
C LEU A 1045 -10.85 -92.64 65.46
N LEU A 1046 -11.19 -92.05 64.31
CA LEU A 1046 -12.52 -92.19 63.69
C LEU A 1046 -12.83 -93.65 63.34
N ASP A 1047 -11.89 -94.37 62.75
CA ASP A 1047 -12.01 -95.80 62.42
C ASP A 1047 -12.29 -96.61 63.69
N GLN A 1048 -11.52 -96.36 64.75
CA GLN A 1048 -11.71 -97.04 66.03
C GLN A 1048 -13.07 -96.73 66.67
N GLN A 1049 -13.52 -95.48 66.62
CA GLN A 1049 -14.83 -95.10 67.17
C GLN A 1049 -15.97 -95.74 66.37
N GLN A 1050 -15.84 -95.84 65.05
CA GLN A 1050 -16.84 -96.46 64.18
C GLN A 1050 -16.89 -97.99 64.40
N GLU A 1051 -15.74 -98.68 64.47
CA GLU A 1051 -15.67 -100.12 64.74
C GLU A 1051 -16.30 -100.50 66.09
N ASN A 1052 -16.16 -99.62 67.09
CA ASN A 1052 -16.78 -99.80 68.41
C ASN A 1052 -18.27 -99.38 68.47
N ALA A 1053 -18.85 -98.96 67.33
CA ALA A 1053 -20.20 -98.42 67.20
C ALA A 1053 -20.47 -97.20 68.11
N LEU A 1054 -19.43 -96.39 68.35
CA LEU A 1054 -19.49 -95.16 69.13
C LEU A 1054 -19.77 -93.91 68.28
N ILE A 1055 -19.55 -93.99 66.96
CA ILE A 1055 -20.04 -93.01 65.97
C ILE A 1055 -20.75 -93.73 64.83
N SER A 1056 -21.67 -93.05 64.16
CA SER A 1056 -22.39 -93.60 63.01
C SER A 1056 -21.55 -93.59 61.72
N GLU A 1057 -21.98 -94.36 60.72
CA GLU A 1057 -21.38 -94.36 59.38
C GLU A 1057 -21.40 -92.95 58.75
N ARG A 1058 -22.50 -92.20 58.94
CA ARG A 1058 -22.64 -90.82 58.47
C ARG A 1058 -21.66 -89.87 59.15
N ALA A 1059 -21.49 -89.96 60.47
CA ALA A 1059 -20.54 -89.11 61.19
C ALA A 1059 -19.10 -89.42 60.78
N PHE A 1060 -18.77 -90.70 60.59
CA PHE A 1060 -17.45 -91.12 60.11
C PHE A 1060 -17.13 -90.57 58.71
N ASP A 1061 -18.06 -90.67 57.75
CA ASP A 1061 -17.84 -90.20 56.39
C ASP A 1061 -17.63 -88.68 56.34
N ILE A 1062 -18.43 -87.93 57.09
CA ILE A 1062 -18.33 -86.45 57.15
C ILE A 1062 -17.00 -86.02 57.78
N LEU A 1063 -16.68 -86.58 58.96
CA LEU A 1063 -15.46 -86.19 59.68
C LEU A 1063 -14.19 -86.66 58.97
N SER A 1064 -14.23 -87.80 58.27
CA SER A 1064 -13.10 -88.26 57.46
C SER A 1064 -12.89 -87.37 56.24
N ALA A 1065 -13.96 -86.99 55.54
CA ALA A 1065 -13.82 -86.11 54.37
C ALA A 1065 -13.22 -84.75 54.75
N GLN A 1066 -13.67 -84.16 55.86
CA GLN A 1066 -13.12 -82.90 56.35
C GLN A 1066 -11.69 -83.05 56.88
N ALA A 1067 -11.37 -84.20 57.47
CA ALA A 1067 -10.02 -84.50 57.90
C ALA A 1067 -9.05 -84.64 56.71
N ASP A 1068 -9.48 -85.29 55.62
CA ASP A 1068 -8.71 -85.41 54.38
C ASP A 1068 -8.48 -84.04 53.71
N GLU A 1069 -9.48 -83.17 53.75
CA GLU A 1069 -9.41 -81.80 53.22
C GLU A 1069 -8.41 -80.95 54.01
N LEU A 1070 -8.50 -80.99 55.35
CA LEU A 1070 -7.52 -80.31 56.22
C LEU A 1070 -6.10 -80.89 56.07
N VAL A 1071 -5.97 -82.20 55.80
CA VAL A 1071 -4.66 -82.80 55.52
C VAL A 1071 -4.10 -82.31 54.19
N GLN A 1072 -4.92 -82.19 53.15
CA GLN A 1072 -4.50 -81.67 51.86
C GLN A 1072 -4.04 -80.22 51.95
N GLU A 1073 -4.73 -79.42 52.76
CA GLU A 1073 -4.39 -78.01 52.98
C GLU A 1073 -3.01 -77.81 53.64
N TRP A 1074 -2.61 -78.70 54.55
CA TRP A 1074 -1.36 -78.59 55.31
C TRP A 1074 -0.20 -79.44 54.76
N GLN A 1075 -0.37 -80.10 53.62
CA GLN A 1075 0.67 -80.84 52.89
C GLN A 1075 1.42 -79.94 51.92
#